data_AF-A0A7S1S932-F1
#
_entry.id   AF-A0A7S1S932-F1
#
_cell.length_a   1.000
_cell.length_b   1.000
_cell.length_c   1.000
_cell.angle_alpha   90.00
_cell.angle_beta   90.00
_cell.angle_gamma   90.00
#
_symmetry.space_group_name_H-M   'P 1'
#
loop_
_entity.id
_entity.type
_entity.pdbx_description
1 polymer ?
#
loop_
_entity_poly.entity_id
_entity_poly.type
_entity_poly.pdbx_seq_one_letter_code
_entity_poly.pdbx_strand_id
1 'polypeptide(L)'
;MAAADASADAPTPEPAAAQGQGADAEAAADGEKKGLGQYFRWRPLPWWVVFFLGIYVFAKLLVIIDSPCAVLGTQSPVGMSDVKKAFRTLSMCTHPDRLRGCLKRQPTAQEERRGEIIFKRASDAKDEIQKVLKGHRGEKVACYQGEMETAILQVMMELGKIVSMLGITDVASFVWEGAVQFVTFKNGFMNTLFSFLWLAFLFRQLKQFVMYFWRLGVVNFVVSTVTTVIIGPLPTVLHFFALPFLRIIAFAGDAFGLRDRPADAETPAPAGDTAEPGQESNQVPESIMANSSASLPVAKDSVAGPRAALRQRKKKETPEDKERRNKELLTGGGEAGPAAGAVDLTFGAGPMPENLWRVVNWGHRKPVEARKKAAEAVQFDFLLIMTKPIIPLFMLIASGQVWNGLISSLLIGHGLRRWVPQMSCEAHHLLCAFFGVIHTLLGVSSRQVEDYANSQDNKVLHLAWSISFKDILSIMHMCMLGSTVTAAASLGNEPSYAASFGAGIALRIAIAQDSIRGFGIISTVGRSMEVWLRSLGIVLDAAEDVVAYSGGGIGDCGGGPLRMLFGEGQARWAAVALKAWLMLLPALAAMQWLQRTLHAGRNMGKRFKLLRFVQRAVLSALGIGQLILFGRMELNASNGALDNFWIAMLIGCVVESLLSTFDIRRGPVRQILFLILFLMI
;
A
#
# COMPACT_ATOMS: atom_id res chain seq x y z
N MET A 1 94.53 -13.04 13.60
CA MET A 1 94.42 -11.58 13.37
C MET A 1 93.14 -11.30 12.59
N ALA A 2 92.26 -10.47 13.17
CA ALA A 2 91.09 -9.74 12.65
C ALA A 2 90.23 -10.39 11.54
N ALA A 3 88.98 -10.82 11.80
CA ALA A 3 87.75 -10.05 12.11
C ALA A 3 87.02 -9.52 10.86
N ALA A 4 85.77 -9.97 10.64
CA ALA A 4 84.56 -9.14 10.61
C ALA A 4 83.33 -9.89 10.04
N ASP A 5 82.22 -9.76 10.76
CA ASP A 5 80.85 -10.20 10.46
C ASP A 5 80.24 -9.57 9.19
N ALA A 6 79.27 -10.26 8.59
CA ALA A 6 77.98 -9.67 8.20
C ALA A 6 76.96 -10.75 7.80
N SER A 7 75.87 -10.79 8.54
CA SER A 7 74.62 -11.50 8.29
C SER A 7 73.79 -10.83 7.18
N ALA A 8 73.04 -11.62 6.41
CA ALA A 8 71.87 -11.15 5.67
C ALA A 8 70.90 -12.31 5.44
N ASP A 9 69.81 -12.29 6.20
CA ASP A 9 68.61 -13.12 6.05
C ASP A 9 67.95 -12.89 4.69
N ALA A 10 67.58 -13.98 4.01
CA ALA A 10 66.76 -13.96 2.81
C ALA A 10 65.27 -14.11 3.19
N PRO A 11 64.35 -13.28 2.65
CA PRO A 11 62.96 -13.29 3.05
C PRO A 11 62.16 -14.43 2.40
N THR A 12 61.30 -15.05 3.19
CA THR A 12 60.19 -15.90 2.79
C THR A 12 59.18 -15.14 1.92
N PRO A 13 58.65 -15.73 0.83
CA PRO A 13 57.59 -15.10 0.05
C PRO A 13 56.24 -15.15 0.77
N GLU A 14 55.60 -13.99 0.91
CA GLU A 14 54.18 -13.86 1.29
C GLU A 14 53.27 -14.58 0.29
N PRO A 15 52.24 -15.32 0.74
CA PRO A 15 51.17 -15.75 -0.14
C PRO A 15 50.28 -14.55 -0.47
N ALA A 16 50.33 -14.14 -1.74
CA ALA A 16 49.47 -13.11 -2.31
C ALA A 16 47.99 -13.43 -2.10
N ALA A 17 47.27 -12.44 -1.60
CA ALA A 17 45.82 -12.42 -1.46
C ALA A 17 45.12 -12.61 -2.82
N ALA A 18 44.65 -13.83 -3.08
CA ALA A 18 43.75 -14.15 -4.18
C ALA A 18 42.37 -14.57 -3.63
N GLN A 19 41.67 -13.62 -3.00
CA GLN A 19 40.24 -13.75 -2.67
C GLN A 19 39.56 -12.41 -2.92
N GLY A 20 38.87 -12.28 -4.06
CA GLY A 20 38.11 -11.08 -4.34
C GLY A 20 37.62 -10.85 -5.78
N GLN A 21 37.82 -11.77 -6.72
CA GLN A 21 37.41 -11.56 -8.13
C GLN A 21 36.52 -12.67 -8.72
N GLY A 22 36.04 -13.63 -7.92
CA GLY A 22 35.25 -14.75 -8.42
C GLY A 22 33.77 -14.43 -8.72
N ALA A 23 33.15 -13.48 -8.01
CA ALA A 23 31.69 -13.26 -8.10
C ALA A 23 31.26 -12.37 -9.28
N ASP A 24 32.13 -11.45 -9.74
CA ASP A 24 31.81 -10.55 -10.85
C ASP A 24 32.16 -11.15 -12.22
N ALA A 25 33.03 -12.16 -12.26
CA ALA A 25 33.37 -12.90 -13.48
C ALA A 25 32.29 -13.93 -13.88
N GLU A 26 31.57 -14.49 -12.90
CA GLU A 26 30.51 -15.47 -13.14
C GLU A 26 29.23 -14.83 -13.72
N ALA A 27 28.95 -13.56 -13.38
CA ALA A 27 27.85 -12.81 -13.97
C ALA A 27 28.10 -12.33 -15.42
N ALA A 28 29.37 -12.29 -15.86
CA ALA A 28 29.75 -11.91 -17.22
C ALA A 28 29.85 -13.11 -18.17
N ALA A 29 29.99 -14.33 -17.64
CA ALA A 29 30.11 -15.56 -18.42
C ALA A 29 28.75 -16.15 -18.89
N ASP A 30 27.63 -15.74 -18.28
CA ASP A 30 26.26 -16.06 -18.71
C ASP A 30 25.79 -15.20 -19.91
N GLY A 31 26.73 -14.83 -20.80
CA GLY A 31 26.46 -14.41 -22.17
C GLY A 31 25.98 -15.56 -23.06
N GLU A 32 25.34 -16.57 -22.47
CA GLU A 32 24.69 -17.66 -23.16
C GLU A 32 23.70 -17.05 -24.15
N LYS A 33 23.87 -17.36 -25.44
CA LYS A 33 23.08 -16.82 -26.55
C LYS A 33 21.59 -16.98 -26.22
N LYS A 34 20.97 -15.93 -25.69
CA LYS A 34 19.54 -15.89 -25.38
C LYS A 34 18.81 -16.06 -26.70
N GLY A 35 18.47 -17.30 -27.02
CA GLY A 35 17.76 -17.62 -28.26
C GLY A 35 16.48 -16.80 -28.35
N LEU A 36 16.03 -16.50 -29.57
CA LEU A 36 14.77 -15.78 -29.83
C LEU A 36 13.58 -16.33 -29.01
N GLY A 37 13.57 -17.62 -28.69
CA GLY A 37 12.59 -18.25 -27.81
C GLY A 37 12.51 -17.68 -26.38
N GLN A 38 13.59 -17.10 -25.83
CA GLN A 38 13.54 -16.41 -24.54
C GLN A 38 12.78 -15.07 -24.61
N TYR A 39 12.70 -14.43 -25.78
CA TYR A 39 11.94 -13.19 -25.99
C TYR A 39 10.43 -13.43 -26.11
N PHE A 40 10.03 -14.61 -26.57
CA PHE A 40 8.63 -15.05 -26.66
C PHE A 40 8.17 -15.84 -25.42
N ARG A 41 8.96 -15.87 -24.35
CA ARG A 41 8.48 -16.44 -23.08
C ARG A 41 7.29 -15.63 -22.58
N TRP A 42 6.30 -16.34 -22.04
CA TRP A 42 5.13 -15.78 -21.36
C TRP A 42 5.54 -14.99 -20.11
N ARG A 43 6.10 -13.80 -20.30
CA ARG A 43 6.52 -12.91 -19.23
C ARG A 43 5.38 -11.94 -18.94
N PRO A 44 5.02 -11.74 -17.66
CA PRO A 44 4.06 -10.72 -17.30
C PRO A 44 4.63 -9.33 -17.59
N LEU A 45 3.73 -8.34 -17.74
CA LEU A 45 4.10 -6.93 -17.90
C LEU A 45 5.06 -6.47 -16.80
N PRO A 46 6.03 -5.58 -17.08
CA PRO A 46 6.83 -4.95 -16.03
C PRO A 46 5.93 -4.34 -14.95
N TRP A 47 6.32 -4.48 -13.68
CA TRP A 47 5.48 -4.06 -12.56
C TRP A 47 5.06 -2.59 -12.61
N TRP A 48 5.92 -1.70 -13.13
CA TRP A 48 5.64 -0.28 -13.28
C TRP A 48 4.58 -0.01 -14.36
N VAL A 49 4.53 -0.84 -15.41
CA VAL A 49 3.43 -0.80 -16.40
C VAL A 49 2.13 -1.21 -15.74
N VAL A 50 2.14 -2.31 -14.98
CA VAL A 50 0.96 -2.77 -14.21
C VAL A 50 0.51 -1.69 -13.22
N PHE A 51 1.46 -0.99 -12.61
CA PHE A 51 1.20 0.10 -11.68
C PHE A 51 0.49 1.28 -12.36
N PHE A 52 1.02 1.79 -13.48
CA PHE A 52 0.38 2.88 -14.22
C PHE A 52 -0.95 2.48 -14.86
N LEU A 53 -1.03 1.26 -15.39
CA LEU A 53 -2.28 0.70 -15.88
C LEU A 53 -3.31 0.61 -14.74
N GLY A 54 -2.88 0.25 -13.53
CA GLY A 54 -3.69 0.28 -12.33
C GLY A 54 -4.26 1.68 -12.05
N ILE A 55 -3.41 2.72 -12.04
CA ILE A 55 -3.87 4.12 -11.89
C ILE A 55 -4.92 4.47 -12.94
N TYR A 56 -4.65 4.16 -14.20
CA TYR A 56 -5.56 4.44 -15.30
C TYR A 56 -6.89 3.70 -15.15
N VAL A 57 -6.85 2.40 -14.86
CA VAL A 57 -8.05 1.57 -14.67
C VAL A 57 -8.87 2.07 -13.48
N PHE A 58 -8.23 2.43 -12.36
CA PHE A 58 -8.94 2.99 -11.21
C PHE A 58 -9.56 4.37 -11.51
N ALA A 59 -8.85 5.22 -12.24
CA ALA A 59 -9.39 6.50 -12.68
C ALA A 59 -10.57 6.32 -13.63
N LYS A 60 -10.48 5.40 -14.59
CA LYS A 60 -11.62 5.05 -15.46
C LYS A 60 -12.78 4.47 -14.66
N LEU A 61 -12.50 3.55 -13.76
CA LEU A 61 -13.51 2.94 -12.91
C LEU A 61 -14.25 4.00 -12.08
N LEU A 62 -13.52 4.99 -11.55
CA LEU A 62 -14.09 6.12 -10.83
C LEU A 62 -15.15 6.85 -11.68
N VAL A 63 -14.76 7.26 -12.89
CA VAL A 63 -15.66 8.03 -13.75
C VAL A 63 -16.83 7.17 -14.25
N ILE A 64 -16.60 5.89 -14.50
CA ILE A 64 -17.65 4.95 -14.88
C ILE A 64 -18.67 4.79 -13.74
N ILE A 65 -18.21 4.55 -12.51
CA ILE A 65 -19.07 4.28 -11.36
C ILE A 65 -19.91 5.50 -10.95
N ASP A 66 -19.35 6.71 -11.06
CA ASP A 66 -20.05 7.95 -10.70
C ASP A 66 -20.78 8.60 -11.89
N SER A 67 -20.75 7.96 -13.07
CA SER A 67 -21.44 8.48 -14.24
C SER A 67 -22.97 8.52 -14.01
N PRO A 68 -23.69 9.52 -14.57
CA PRO A 68 -25.14 9.62 -14.44
C PRO A 68 -25.89 8.35 -14.88
N CYS A 69 -25.36 7.63 -15.87
CA CYS A 69 -25.94 6.37 -16.32
C CYS A 69 -25.61 5.18 -15.44
N ALA A 70 -24.50 5.19 -14.72
CA ALA A 70 -24.27 4.21 -13.66
C ALA A 70 -25.22 4.45 -12.48
N VAL A 71 -25.49 5.70 -12.10
CA VAL A 71 -26.49 6.02 -11.06
C VAL A 71 -27.88 5.51 -11.45
N LEU A 72 -28.31 5.73 -12.69
CA LEU A 72 -29.61 5.24 -13.19
C LEU A 72 -29.61 3.76 -13.61
N GLY A 73 -28.45 3.16 -13.85
CA GLY A 73 -28.30 1.78 -14.32
C GLY A 73 -28.71 1.59 -15.79
N THR A 74 -28.62 2.63 -16.61
CA THR A 74 -28.97 2.61 -18.04
C THR A 74 -27.74 2.37 -18.90
N GLN A 75 -27.86 1.52 -19.93
CA GLN A 75 -26.75 1.30 -20.87
C GLN A 75 -26.53 2.54 -21.75
N SER A 76 -25.26 2.93 -21.92
CA SER A 76 -24.86 4.01 -22.83
C SER A 76 -24.67 3.46 -24.25
N PRO A 77 -25.10 4.17 -25.31
CA PRO A 77 -25.71 5.50 -25.32
C PRO A 77 -27.21 5.48 -24.98
N VAL A 78 -27.69 6.51 -24.29
CA VAL A 78 -29.01 6.56 -23.67
C VAL A 78 -29.97 7.52 -24.38
N GLY A 79 -31.25 7.15 -24.50
CA GLY A 79 -32.33 8.03 -24.97
C GLY A 79 -33.23 8.56 -23.84
N MET A 80 -34.04 9.57 -24.14
CA MET A 80 -34.96 10.20 -23.16
C MET A 80 -35.98 9.21 -22.58
N SER A 81 -36.42 8.22 -23.37
CA SER A 81 -37.31 7.14 -22.93
C SER A 81 -36.66 6.26 -21.88
N ASP A 82 -35.38 5.93 -22.07
CA ASP A 82 -34.62 5.01 -21.22
C ASP A 82 -34.36 5.66 -19.86
N VAL A 83 -33.96 6.94 -19.86
CA VAL A 83 -33.79 7.75 -18.63
C VAL A 83 -35.09 7.81 -17.84
N LYS A 84 -36.23 8.11 -18.49
CA LYS A 84 -37.54 8.18 -17.82
C LYS A 84 -37.96 6.82 -17.25
N LYS A 85 -37.73 5.73 -17.99
CA LYS A 85 -38.04 4.36 -17.55
C LYS A 85 -37.19 3.98 -16.33
N ALA A 86 -35.88 4.17 -16.41
CA ALA A 86 -34.95 3.83 -15.33
C ALA A 86 -35.21 4.64 -14.07
N PHE A 87 -35.42 5.96 -14.19
CA PHE A 87 -35.78 6.81 -13.06
C PHE A 87 -37.10 6.39 -12.42
N ARG A 88 -38.12 6.06 -13.23
CA ARG A 88 -39.40 5.55 -12.71
C ARG A 88 -39.21 4.26 -11.93
N THR A 89 -38.44 3.31 -12.46
CA THR A 89 -38.13 2.06 -11.78
C THR A 89 -37.43 2.33 -10.45
N LEU A 90 -36.34 3.10 -10.46
CA LEU A 90 -35.57 3.42 -9.26
C LEU A 90 -36.43 4.11 -8.19
N SER A 91 -37.28 5.06 -8.58
CA SER A 91 -38.17 5.78 -7.66
C SER A 91 -39.12 4.88 -6.87
N MET A 92 -39.40 3.66 -7.34
CA MET A 92 -40.25 2.71 -6.62
C MET A 92 -39.61 2.19 -5.33
N CYS A 93 -38.28 2.13 -5.27
CA CYS A 93 -37.52 1.62 -4.12
C CYS A 93 -36.64 2.68 -3.45
N THR A 94 -36.80 3.94 -3.80
CA THR A 94 -36.04 5.05 -3.18
C THR A 94 -36.95 6.17 -2.69
N HIS A 95 -38.11 6.39 -3.32
CA HIS A 95 -39.02 7.45 -2.91
C HIS A 95 -39.68 7.13 -1.54
N PRO A 96 -39.70 8.07 -0.57
CA PRO A 96 -40.22 7.86 0.78
C PRO A 96 -41.64 7.29 0.80
N ASP A 97 -42.55 7.85 -0.01
CA ASP A 97 -43.93 7.37 -0.11
C ASP A 97 -44.08 5.96 -0.70
N ARG A 98 -43.18 5.57 -1.62
CA ARG A 98 -43.27 4.29 -2.33
C ARG A 98 -42.51 3.16 -1.63
N LEU A 99 -41.56 3.51 -0.78
CA LEU A 99 -40.78 2.58 0.02
C LEU A 99 -41.66 1.64 0.86
N ARG A 100 -42.79 2.12 1.37
CA ARG A 100 -43.78 1.30 2.11
C ARG A 100 -44.27 0.12 1.28
N GLY A 101 -44.58 0.35 0.00
CA GLY A 101 -45.02 -0.70 -0.91
C GLY A 101 -43.91 -1.68 -1.28
N CYS A 102 -42.68 -1.19 -1.43
CA CYS A 102 -41.52 -2.02 -1.75
C CYS A 102 -41.11 -2.92 -0.56
N LEU A 103 -41.02 -2.38 0.65
CA LEU A 103 -40.59 -3.10 1.85
C LEU A 103 -41.69 -3.98 2.45
N LYS A 104 -42.96 -3.78 2.07
CA LYS A 104 -44.14 -4.45 2.67
C LYS A 104 -44.24 -4.27 4.19
N ARG A 105 -43.61 -3.22 4.72
CA ARG A 105 -43.67 -2.80 6.13
C ARG A 105 -43.42 -1.29 6.21
N GLN A 106 -43.66 -0.72 7.38
CA GLN A 106 -43.28 0.68 7.62
C GLN A 106 -41.75 0.80 7.58
N PRO A 107 -41.20 1.69 6.72
CA PRO A 107 -39.77 1.98 6.73
C PRO A 107 -39.41 2.63 8.07
N THR A 108 -38.22 2.30 8.55
CA THR A 108 -37.62 3.05 9.66
C THR A 108 -37.21 4.44 9.17
N ALA A 109 -37.09 5.42 10.07
CA ALA A 109 -36.63 6.77 9.70
C ALA A 109 -35.27 6.77 8.97
N GLN A 110 -34.41 5.78 9.28
CA GLN A 110 -33.12 5.58 8.64
C GLN A 110 -33.26 5.12 7.19
N GLU A 111 -34.18 4.19 6.96
CA GLU A 111 -34.49 3.66 5.63
C GLU A 111 -35.11 4.71 4.74
N GLU A 112 -35.99 5.54 5.30
CA GLU A 112 -36.59 6.67 4.61
C GLU A 112 -35.54 7.71 4.22
N ARG A 113 -34.68 8.12 5.15
CA ARG A 113 -33.59 9.08 4.89
C ARG A 113 -32.60 8.54 3.85
N ARG A 114 -32.21 7.27 3.96
CA ARG A 114 -31.34 6.62 2.95
C ARG A 114 -31.99 6.59 1.57
N GLY A 115 -33.29 6.29 1.52
CA GLY A 115 -34.07 6.33 0.28
C GLY A 115 -34.08 7.73 -0.35
N GLU A 116 -34.31 8.76 0.46
CA GLU A 116 -34.30 10.16 0.04
C GLU A 116 -32.96 10.57 -0.58
N ILE A 117 -31.84 10.21 0.05
CA ILE A 117 -30.49 10.51 -0.47
C ILE A 117 -30.29 9.85 -1.84
N ILE A 118 -30.61 8.56 -1.97
CA ILE A 118 -30.44 7.83 -3.24
C ILE A 118 -31.39 8.40 -4.30
N PHE A 119 -32.61 8.77 -3.92
CA PHE A 119 -33.58 9.40 -4.81
C PHE A 119 -33.11 10.77 -5.32
N LYS A 120 -32.50 11.59 -4.45
CA LYS A 120 -31.91 12.87 -4.82
C LYS A 120 -30.78 12.69 -5.83
N ARG A 121 -29.82 11.79 -5.55
CA ARG A 121 -28.71 11.48 -6.49
C ARG A 121 -29.21 11.02 -7.86
N ALA A 122 -30.27 10.20 -7.88
CA ALA A 122 -30.88 9.76 -9.12
C ALA A 122 -31.64 10.87 -9.86
N SER A 123 -32.22 11.83 -9.13
CA SER A 123 -32.87 13.00 -9.69
C SER A 123 -31.86 13.93 -10.35
N ASP A 124 -30.74 14.18 -9.67
CA ASP A 124 -29.62 14.98 -10.18
C ASP A 124 -29.04 14.34 -11.47
N ALA A 125 -28.75 13.03 -11.43
CA ALA A 125 -28.24 12.28 -12.59
C ALA A 125 -29.22 12.30 -13.77
N LYS A 126 -30.53 12.16 -13.51
CA LYS A 126 -31.57 12.29 -14.53
C LYS A 126 -31.53 13.68 -15.15
N ASP A 127 -31.51 14.73 -14.34
CA ASP A 127 -31.61 16.10 -14.83
C ASP A 127 -30.36 16.51 -15.61
N GLU A 128 -29.18 16.01 -15.22
CA GLU A 128 -27.93 16.14 -15.97
C GLU A 128 -28.03 15.52 -17.37
N ILE A 129 -28.45 14.24 -17.47
CA ILE A 129 -28.61 13.58 -18.77
C ILE A 129 -29.67 14.29 -19.62
N GLN A 130 -30.77 14.73 -19.01
CA GLN A 130 -31.83 15.47 -19.71
C GLN A 130 -31.33 16.80 -20.26
N LYS A 131 -30.43 17.49 -19.56
CA LYS A 131 -29.80 18.72 -20.03
C LYS A 131 -28.99 18.46 -21.30
N VAL A 132 -28.19 17.38 -21.34
CA VAL A 132 -27.39 17.02 -22.52
C VAL A 132 -28.27 16.56 -23.68
N LEU A 133 -29.29 15.73 -23.41
CA LEU A 133 -30.24 15.24 -24.42
C LEU A 133 -31.07 16.36 -25.07
N LYS A 134 -31.43 17.41 -24.33
CA LYS A 134 -32.12 18.58 -24.89
C LYS A 134 -31.28 19.31 -25.94
N GLY A 135 -29.95 19.26 -25.82
CA GLY A 135 -29.01 19.80 -26.81
C GLY A 135 -28.88 18.95 -28.08
N HIS A 136 -29.19 17.66 -28.01
CA HIS A 136 -28.98 16.68 -29.09
C HIS A 136 -30.32 16.06 -29.53
N ARG A 137 -31.26 16.90 -30.00
CA ARG A 137 -32.65 16.50 -30.31
C ARG A 137 -32.70 15.26 -31.23
N GLY A 138 -33.10 14.12 -30.65
CA GLY A 138 -33.34 12.87 -31.38
C GLY A 138 -32.18 11.87 -31.34
N GLU A 139 -31.02 12.27 -30.85
CA GLU A 139 -29.84 11.39 -30.79
C GLU A 139 -29.67 10.78 -29.40
N LYS A 140 -29.16 9.54 -29.37
CA LYS A 140 -28.73 8.91 -28.13
C LYS A 140 -27.40 9.52 -27.71
N VAL A 141 -27.29 9.88 -26.44
CA VAL A 141 -26.09 10.53 -25.90
C VAL A 141 -25.28 9.52 -25.10
N ALA A 142 -23.96 9.54 -25.27
CA ALA A 142 -23.07 8.77 -24.42
C ALA A 142 -22.99 9.41 -23.03
N CYS A 143 -23.27 8.64 -21.99
CA CYS A 143 -23.29 9.15 -20.61
C CYS A 143 -21.91 9.30 -20.00
N TYR A 144 -20.92 8.72 -20.67
CA TYR A 144 -19.52 8.90 -20.43
C TYR A 144 -18.91 9.28 -21.76
N GLN A 145 -18.74 10.58 -22.01
CA GLN A 145 -17.78 11.01 -23.02
C GLN A 145 -16.41 10.73 -22.42
N GLY A 146 -15.47 10.25 -23.23
CA GLY A 146 -14.12 9.92 -22.80
C GLY A 146 -13.32 11.15 -22.38
N GLU A 147 -13.83 12.04 -21.53
CA GLU A 147 -13.20 13.27 -21.07
C GLU A 147 -11.80 13.02 -20.54
N MET A 148 -11.56 11.88 -19.90
CA MET A 148 -10.22 11.49 -19.50
C MET A 148 -9.34 11.08 -20.68
N GLU A 149 -9.87 10.36 -21.68
CA GLU A 149 -9.14 10.03 -22.90
C GLU A 149 -8.86 11.27 -23.73
N THR A 150 -9.82 12.17 -23.88
CA THR A 150 -9.67 13.45 -24.59
C THR A 150 -8.76 14.37 -23.81
N ALA A 151 -8.82 14.43 -22.47
CA ALA A 151 -7.88 15.19 -21.65
C ALA A 151 -6.47 14.60 -21.70
N ILE A 152 -6.31 13.27 -21.68
CA ILE A 152 -4.98 12.65 -21.86
C ILE A 152 -4.47 12.92 -23.27
N LEU A 153 -5.29 12.75 -24.30
CA LEU A 153 -4.94 13.09 -25.68
C LEU A 153 -4.61 14.56 -25.81
N GLN A 154 -5.36 15.45 -25.17
CA GLN A 154 -5.12 16.89 -25.20
C GLN A 154 -3.84 17.25 -24.45
N VAL A 155 -3.59 16.67 -23.28
CA VAL A 155 -2.31 16.83 -22.56
C VAL A 155 -1.17 16.26 -23.40
N MET A 156 -1.31 15.11 -24.04
CA MET A 156 -0.28 14.54 -24.91
C MET A 156 -0.06 15.35 -26.19
N MET A 157 -1.12 15.91 -26.77
CA MET A 157 -1.05 16.81 -27.91
C MET A 157 -0.44 18.15 -27.51
N GLU A 158 -0.78 18.71 -26.35
CA GLU A 158 -0.18 19.92 -25.83
C GLU A 158 1.28 19.69 -25.43
N LEU A 159 1.61 18.56 -24.80
CA LEU A 159 3.00 18.19 -24.50
C LEU A 159 3.78 17.94 -25.79
N GLY A 160 3.18 17.28 -26.79
CA GLY A 160 3.75 17.06 -28.11
C GLY A 160 3.95 18.37 -28.87
N LYS A 161 2.99 19.30 -28.78
CA LYS A 161 3.10 20.66 -29.30
C LYS A 161 4.21 21.42 -28.60
N ILE A 162 4.26 21.41 -27.27
CA ILE A 162 5.33 22.03 -26.46
C ILE A 162 6.68 21.45 -26.87
N VAL A 163 6.81 20.13 -26.98
CA VAL A 163 8.06 19.48 -27.42
C VAL A 163 8.41 19.81 -28.87
N SER A 164 7.42 19.94 -29.77
CA SER A 164 7.64 20.32 -31.16
C SER A 164 7.90 21.81 -31.38
N MET A 165 7.36 22.66 -30.51
CA MET A 165 7.52 24.12 -30.51
C MET A 165 8.78 24.54 -29.75
N LEU A 166 9.22 23.74 -28.79
CA LEU A 166 10.51 23.90 -28.11
C LEU A 166 11.61 23.64 -29.15
N GLY A 167 11.93 24.66 -29.94
CA GLY A 167 13.16 24.69 -30.71
C GLY A 167 14.35 24.54 -29.76
N ILE A 168 15.50 24.11 -30.29
CA ILE A 168 16.74 24.02 -29.50
C ILE A 168 17.04 25.36 -28.80
N THR A 169 16.68 26.47 -29.43
CA THR A 169 16.77 27.83 -28.90
C THR A 169 15.86 28.09 -27.69
N ASP A 170 14.64 27.56 -27.68
CA ASP A 170 13.67 27.76 -26.59
C ASP A 170 13.96 26.85 -25.40
N VAL A 171 14.48 25.65 -25.66
CA VAL A 171 15.04 24.80 -24.59
C VAL A 171 16.27 25.48 -23.99
N ALA A 172 17.16 26.02 -24.83
CA ALA A 172 18.36 26.72 -24.35
C ALA A 172 18.01 27.98 -23.56
N SER A 173 17.02 28.77 -24.00
CA SER A 173 16.56 29.96 -23.27
C SER A 173 15.86 29.57 -21.97
N PHE A 174 14.99 28.55 -21.96
CA PHE A 174 14.36 28.05 -20.74
C PHE A 174 15.38 27.52 -19.73
N VAL A 175 16.38 26.77 -20.20
CA VAL A 175 17.48 26.27 -19.35
C VAL A 175 18.34 27.43 -18.85
N TRP A 176 18.61 28.42 -19.69
CA TRP A 176 19.37 29.62 -19.32
C TRP A 176 18.63 30.48 -18.31
N GLU A 177 17.34 30.76 -18.53
CA GLU A 177 16.49 31.48 -17.59
C GLU A 177 16.34 30.72 -16.27
N GLY A 178 16.18 29.40 -16.34
CA GLY A 178 16.25 28.53 -15.17
C GLY A 178 17.58 28.70 -14.44
N ALA A 179 18.72 28.55 -15.14
CA ALA A 179 20.06 28.72 -14.57
C ALA A 179 20.27 30.11 -13.96
N VAL A 180 19.79 31.17 -14.61
CA VAL A 180 19.82 32.54 -14.08
C VAL A 180 18.95 32.63 -12.83
N GLN A 181 17.74 32.09 -12.82
CA GLN A 181 16.90 32.05 -11.60
C GLN A 181 17.59 31.29 -10.46
N PHE A 182 18.32 30.22 -10.78
CA PHE A 182 19.12 29.45 -9.81
C PHE A 182 20.29 30.25 -9.25
N VAL A 183 21.07 30.91 -10.12
CA VAL A 183 22.27 31.65 -9.70
C VAL A 183 21.90 32.95 -8.98
N THR A 184 20.80 33.60 -9.39
CA THR A 184 20.35 34.88 -8.83
C THR A 184 19.47 34.73 -7.59
N PHE A 185 19.09 33.50 -7.21
CA PHE A 185 18.17 33.22 -6.10
C PHE A 185 16.85 34.00 -6.20
N LYS A 186 16.37 34.29 -7.41
CA LYS A 186 15.20 35.17 -7.64
C LYS A 186 13.93 34.67 -6.95
N ASN A 187 13.80 33.36 -6.79
CA ASN A 187 12.67 32.70 -6.10
C ASN A 187 12.92 32.48 -4.60
N GLY A 188 13.99 33.05 -4.05
CA GLY A 188 14.45 32.87 -2.68
C GLY A 188 15.45 31.71 -2.52
N PHE A 189 16.31 31.79 -1.50
CA PHE A 189 17.37 30.82 -1.23
C PHE A 189 16.84 29.39 -1.06
N MET A 190 15.78 29.21 -0.27
CA MET A 190 15.22 27.89 0.02
C MET A 190 14.61 27.22 -1.21
N ASN A 191 13.83 27.96 -2.01
CA ASN A 191 13.27 27.42 -3.25
C ASN A 191 14.36 27.06 -4.25
N THR A 192 15.41 27.86 -4.32
CA THR A 192 16.57 27.59 -5.18
C THR A 192 17.31 26.33 -4.76
N LEU A 193 17.57 26.17 -3.45
CA LEU A 193 18.18 24.96 -2.89
C LEU A 193 17.32 23.72 -3.15
N PHE A 194 16.00 23.82 -2.95
CA PHE A 194 15.08 22.71 -3.22
C PHE A 194 15.03 22.35 -4.69
N SER A 195 14.95 23.34 -5.57
CA SER A 195 14.95 23.12 -7.01
C SER A 195 16.29 22.52 -7.48
N PHE A 196 17.43 22.84 -6.85
CA PHE A 196 18.71 22.19 -7.11
C PHE A 196 18.74 20.73 -6.66
N LEU A 197 18.26 20.44 -5.45
CA LEU A 197 18.12 19.07 -4.94
C LEU A 197 17.20 18.24 -5.85
N TRP A 198 16.13 18.86 -6.35
CA TRP A 198 15.21 18.26 -7.32
C TRP A 198 15.87 17.98 -8.66
N LEU A 199 16.58 18.94 -9.24
CA LEU A 199 17.32 18.76 -10.49
C LEU A 199 18.41 17.70 -10.36
N ALA A 200 19.17 17.69 -9.26
CA ALA A 200 20.19 16.67 -9.00
C ALA A 200 19.57 15.28 -8.88
N PHE A 201 18.43 15.17 -8.19
CA PHE A 201 17.67 13.93 -8.12
C PHE A 201 17.17 13.50 -9.51
N LEU A 202 16.47 14.37 -10.24
CA LEU A 202 15.96 14.09 -11.57
C LEU A 202 17.07 13.70 -12.55
N PHE A 203 18.20 14.40 -12.52
CA PHE A 203 19.37 14.08 -13.33
C PHE A 203 19.94 12.69 -13.01
N ARG A 204 20.10 12.37 -11.72
CA ARG A 204 20.54 11.03 -11.28
C ARG A 204 19.59 9.95 -11.81
N GLN A 205 18.29 10.19 -11.74
CA GLN A 205 17.28 9.25 -12.20
C GLN A 205 17.25 9.12 -13.73
N LEU A 206 17.31 10.24 -14.46
CA LEU A 206 17.37 10.25 -15.92
C LEU A 206 18.63 9.55 -16.42
N LYS A 207 19.78 9.77 -15.79
CA LYS A 207 21.03 9.06 -16.09
C LYS A 207 20.88 7.55 -15.92
N GLN A 208 20.25 7.10 -14.83
CA GLN A 208 20.01 5.67 -14.58
C GLN A 208 19.03 5.07 -15.60
N PHE A 209 17.99 5.82 -15.97
CA PHE A 209 17.03 5.42 -16.99
C PHE A 209 17.68 5.33 -18.38
N VAL A 210 18.40 6.37 -18.82
CA VAL A 210 19.11 6.37 -20.10
C VAL A 210 20.14 5.24 -20.16
N MET A 211 20.91 5.02 -19.08
CA MET A 211 21.83 3.87 -19.02
C MET A 211 21.11 2.53 -19.12
N TYR A 212 19.93 2.38 -18.50
CA TYR A 212 19.13 1.17 -18.62
C TYR A 212 18.67 0.93 -20.06
N PHE A 213 18.17 1.96 -20.75
CA PHE A 213 17.76 1.88 -22.16
C PHE A 213 18.95 1.59 -23.08
N TRP A 214 20.08 2.25 -22.84
CA TRP A 214 21.30 2.03 -23.61
C TRP A 214 21.80 0.59 -23.48
N ARG A 215 21.76 0.02 -22.26
CA ARG A 215 22.11 -1.38 -22.01
C ARG A 215 21.12 -2.36 -22.63
N LEU A 216 19.85 -2.00 -22.77
CA LEU A 216 18.87 -2.83 -23.46
C LEU A 216 19.20 -2.94 -24.96
N GLY A 217 19.59 -1.82 -25.58
CA GLY A 217 19.82 -1.70 -27.03
C GLY A 217 18.51 -1.45 -27.80
N VAL A 218 18.58 -0.69 -28.90
CA VAL A 218 17.38 -0.21 -29.64
C VAL A 218 16.53 -1.35 -30.18
N VAL A 219 17.15 -2.36 -30.80
CA VAL A 219 16.43 -3.50 -31.40
C VAL A 219 15.74 -4.34 -30.33
N ASN A 220 16.47 -4.68 -29.26
CA ASN A 220 15.90 -5.39 -28.11
C ASN A 220 14.80 -4.58 -27.43
N PHE A 221 14.92 -3.25 -27.38
CA PHE A 221 13.87 -2.38 -26.86
C PHE A 221 12.61 -2.44 -27.72
N VAL A 222 12.71 -2.36 -29.04
CA VAL A 222 11.55 -2.48 -29.93
C VAL A 222 10.90 -3.86 -29.80
N VAL A 223 11.69 -4.93 -29.88
CA VAL A 223 11.18 -6.31 -29.73
C VAL A 223 10.56 -6.51 -28.36
N SER A 224 11.25 -6.10 -27.28
CA SER A 224 10.73 -6.20 -25.92
C SER A 224 9.47 -5.36 -25.72
N THR A 225 9.37 -4.19 -26.34
CA THR A 225 8.18 -3.33 -26.27
C THR A 225 7.01 -4.01 -26.96
N VAL A 226 7.19 -4.53 -28.17
CA VAL A 226 6.15 -5.23 -28.93
C VAL A 226 5.68 -6.48 -28.19
N THR A 227 6.61 -7.32 -27.70
CA THR A 227 6.24 -8.51 -26.92
C THR A 227 5.57 -8.14 -25.60
N THR A 228 6.03 -7.09 -24.91
CA THR A 228 5.41 -6.59 -23.68
C THR A 228 3.99 -6.07 -23.93
N VAL A 229 3.74 -5.35 -25.02
CA VAL A 229 2.43 -4.76 -25.32
C VAL A 229 1.42 -5.81 -25.80
N ILE A 230 1.86 -6.79 -26.60
CA ILE A 230 0.96 -7.78 -27.20
C ILE A 230 0.80 -9.02 -26.32
N ILE A 231 1.92 -9.61 -25.89
CA ILE A 231 1.93 -10.90 -25.17
C ILE A 231 1.81 -10.65 -23.67
N GLY A 232 2.50 -9.65 -23.14
CA GLY A 232 2.58 -9.35 -21.71
C GLY A 232 1.24 -9.17 -20.97
N PRO A 233 0.18 -8.56 -21.55
CA PRO A 233 -1.08 -8.36 -20.84
C PRO A 233 -1.79 -9.68 -20.53
N LEU A 234 -1.67 -10.69 -21.39
CA LEU A 234 -2.39 -11.95 -21.26
C LEU A 234 -2.03 -12.74 -19.98
N PRO A 235 -0.74 -13.02 -19.67
CA PRO A 235 -0.37 -13.57 -18.37
C PRO A 235 -0.77 -12.63 -17.24
N THR A 236 -0.55 -11.32 -17.35
CA THR A 236 -0.89 -10.38 -16.27
C THR A 236 -2.37 -10.45 -15.90
N VAL A 237 -3.27 -10.51 -16.88
CA VAL A 237 -4.73 -10.64 -16.67
C VAL A 237 -5.06 -12.01 -16.07
N LEU A 238 -4.45 -13.09 -16.57
CA LEU A 238 -4.65 -14.43 -16.00
C LEU A 238 -4.23 -14.47 -14.52
N HIS A 239 -3.08 -13.88 -14.18
CA HIS A 239 -2.58 -13.78 -12.82
C HIS A 239 -3.52 -12.92 -11.95
N PHE A 240 -4.01 -11.79 -12.47
CA PHE A 240 -4.94 -10.91 -11.77
C PHE A 240 -6.18 -11.68 -11.27
N PHE A 241 -6.78 -12.53 -12.12
CA PHE A 241 -7.95 -13.32 -11.73
C PHE A 241 -7.62 -14.56 -10.90
N ALA A 242 -6.52 -15.25 -11.18
CA ALA A 242 -6.18 -16.52 -10.55
C ALA A 242 -5.54 -16.38 -9.15
N LEU A 243 -4.73 -15.33 -8.91
CA LEU A 243 -3.95 -15.17 -7.69
C LEU A 243 -4.77 -15.21 -6.39
N PRO A 244 -5.96 -14.58 -6.30
CA PRO A 244 -6.80 -14.69 -5.10
C PRO A 244 -7.10 -16.13 -4.68
N PHE A 245 -7.43 -16.99 -5.65
CA PHE A 245 -7.71 -18.41 -5.39
C PHE A 245 -6.45 -19.16 -4.98
N LEU A 246 -5.35 -18.94 -5.69
CA LEU A 246 -4.08 -19.62 -5.45
C LEU A 246 -3.54 -19.32 -4.04
N ARG A 247 -3.70 -18.09 -3.57
CA ARG A 247 -3.33 -17.68 -2.21
C ARG A 247 -4.17 -18.33 -1.12
N ILE A 248 -5.46 -18.50 -1.35
CA ILE A 248 -6.34 -19.23 -0.43
C ILE A 248 -5.94 -20.70 -0.38
N ILE A 249 -5.68 -21.33 -1.53
CA ILE A 249 -5.25 -22.73 -1.61
C ILE A 249 -3.93 -22.92 -0.86
N ALA A 250 -2.95 -22.02 -1.09
CA ALA A 250 -1.66 -22.08 -0.39
C ALA A 250 -1.81 -21.89 1.13
N PHE A 251 -2.68 -20.96 1.56
CA PHE A 251 -2.99 -20.77 2.98
C PHE A 251 -3.66 -22.01 3.59
N ALA A 252 -4.62 -22.60 2.89
CA ALA A 252 -5.29 -23.81 3.35
C ALA A 252 -4.31 -24.98 3.48
N GLY A 253 -3.43 -25.19 2.49
CA GLY A 253 -2.38 -26.20 2.55
C GLY A 253 -1.48 -26.04 3.78
N ASP A 254 -1.05 -24.81 4.07
CA ASP A 254 -0.23 -24.50 5.24
C ASP A 254 -1.01 -24.64 6.56
N ALA A 255 -2.29 -24.26 6.59
CA ALA A 255 -3.12 -24.28 7.79
C ALA A 255 -3.56 -25.71 8.19
N PHE A 256 -3.79 -26.58 7.22
CA PHE A 256 -4.20 -27.97 7.45
C PHE A 256 -3.03 -28.95 7.53
N GLY A 257 -1.79 -28.48 7.40
CA GLY A 257 -0.61 -29.35 7.46
C GLY A 257 -0.54 -30.36 6.31
N LEU A 258 -1.27 -30.12 5.21
CA LEU A 258 -1.27 -30.95 4.01
C LEU A 258 -0.01 -30.76 3.16
N ARG A 259 0.97 -30.01 3.68
CA ARG A 259 2.12 -29.56 2.92
C ARG A 259 3.41 -30.05 3.57
N ASP A 260 4.07 -30.97 2.88
CA ASP A 260 5.46 -31.29 3.12
C ASP A 260 6.28 -30.05 2.74
N ARG A 261 6.90 -29.40 3.73
CA ARG A 261 7.93 -28.41 3.43
C ARG A 261 9.06 -29.16 2.74
N PRO A 262 9.42 -28.82 1.49
CA PRO A 262 10.52 -29.49 0.82
C PRO A 262 11.77 -29.36 1.71
N ALA A 263 12.35 -30.50 2.05
CA ALA A 263 13.57 -30.62 2.86
C ALA A 263 14.81 -30.06 2.14
N ASP A 264 14.67 -29.65 0.87
CA ASP A 264 15.75 -29.35 -0.06
C ASP A 264 16.37 -27.96 0.12
N ALA A 265 16.65 -27.59 1.37
CA ALA A 265 17.52 -26.47 1.69
C ALA A 265 18.33 -26.72 2.98
N GLU A 266 18.64 -27.98 3.30
CA GLU A 266 19.82 -28.29 4.11
C GLU A 266 21.07 -27.93 3.30
N THR A 267 21.44 -26.66 3.33
CA THR A 267 22.86 -26.33 3.28
C THR A 267 23.48 -27.08 4.47
N PRO A 268 24.50 -27.93 4.27
CA PRO A 268 25.10 -28.65 5.37
C PRO A 268 25.45 -27.63 6.46
N ALA A 269 25.11 -27.96 7.70
CA ALA A 269 25.66 -27.24 8.84
C ALA A 269 27.17 -27.07 8.59
N PRO A 270 27.79 -25.90 8.87
CA PRO A 270 29.23 -25.80 8.82
C PRO A 270 29.76 -26.99 9.61
N ALA A 271 30.51 -27.84 8.93
CA ALA A 271 31.03 -29.08 9.48
C ALA A 271 31.59 -28.72 10.86
N GLY A 272 30.99 -29.31 11.90
CA GLY A 272 31.56 -29.22 13.23
C GLY A 272 33.00 -29.65 13.12
N ASP A 273 33.87 -28.85 13.74
CA ASP A 273 35.30 -29.12 13.84
C ASP A 273 35.51 -30.62 14.06
N THR A 274 36.04 -31.26 13.02
CA THR A 274 36.55 -32.62 13.08
C THR A 274 37.64 -32.62 14.13
N ALA A 275 37.32 -33.19 15.28
CA ALA A 275 38.29 -33.60 16.28
C ALA A 275 39.32 -34.51 15.61
N GLU A 276 40.58 -34.10 15.66
CA GLU A 276 41.71 -34.99 15.41
C GLU A 276 41.83 -36.02 16.56
N PRO A 277 42.15 -37.29 16.26
CA PRO A 277 42.35 -38.31 17.27
C PRO A 277 43.81 -38.36 17.75
N GLY A 278 44.01 -38.44 19.07
CA GLY A 278 45.18 -39.06 19.67
C GLY A 278 45.97 -38.22 20.67
N GLN A 279 45.74 -38.45 21.97
CA GLN A 279 46.66 -39.18 22.86
C GLN A 279 46.19 -39.07 24.32
N GLU A 280 46.04 -40.25 24.94
CA GLU A 280 46.45 -40.66 26.31
C GLU A 280 46.63 -39.56 27.38
N SER A 281 46.22 -39.67 28.64
CA SER A 281 45.76 -40.75 29.51
C SER A 281 45.50 -40.12 30.89
N ASN A 282 44.41 -40.48 31.57
CA ASN A 282 44.37 -40.91 32.98
C ASN A 282 42.98 -40.74 33.61
N GLN A 283 42.38 -41.90 33.89
CA GLN A 283 41.62 -42.34 35.07
C GLN A 283 41.43 -41.27 36.18
N VAL A 284 40.26 -41.11 36.82
CA VAL A 284 39.53 -42.07 37.68
C VAL A 284 38.06 -41.57 37.85
N PRO A 285 37.07 -42.46 38.13
CA PRO A 285 35.65 -42.26 37.84
C PRO A 285 34.75 -42.08 39.09
N GLU A 286 33.43 -42.15 38.85
CA GLU A 286 32.29 -42.34 39.79
C GLU A 286 31.74 -41.08 40.49
N SER A 287 30.43 -40.83 40.65
CA SER A 287 29.24 -41.70 40.60
C SER A 287 27.91 -40.89 40.62
N ILE A 288 26.89 -41.43 39.95
CA ILE A 288 25.48 -41.62 40.42
C ILE A 288 24.50 -40.41 40.50
N MET A 289 23.51 -40.51 39.59
CA MET A 289 22.04 -40.40 39.71
C MET A 289 21.33 -39.29 40.52
N ALA A 290 20.45 -38.62 39.76
CA ALA A 290 18.99 -38.52 39.93
C ALA A 290 18.34 -37.68 41.06
N ASN A 291 17.31 -36.97 40.60
CA ASN A 291 16.04 -36.66 41.26
C ASN A 291 15.96 -35.53 42.31
N SER A 292 15.29 -34.47 41.85
CA SER A 292 14.01 -34.01 42.40
C SER A 292 13.99 -33.02 43.56
N SER A 293 12.90 -32.24 43.52
CA SER A 293 12.23 -31.52 44.58
C SER A 293 12.75 -30.14 44.98
N ALA A 294 11.81 -29.20 44.86
CA ALA A 294 11.88 -27.85 45.36
C ALA A 294 11.86 -27.82 46.89
N SER A 295 12.64 -26.92 47.47
CA SER A 295 12.39 -26.38 48.81
C SER A 295 12.88 -24.92 48.88
N LEU A 296 11.91 -24.02 49.09
CA LEU A 296 12.09 -22.73 49.74
C LEU A 296 11.99 -22.96 51.25
N PRO A 297 12.65 -22.16 52.13
CA PRO A 297 11.95 -20.98 52.67
C PRO A 297 12.81 -19.75 53.09
N VAL A 298 12.16 -18.58 53.05
CA VAL A 298 12.09 -17.48 54.07
C VAL A 298 13.42 -16.85 54.54
N ALA A 299 13.82 -15.65 54.08
CA ALA A 299 13.43 -14.27 54.47
C ALA A 299 13.93 -13.76 55.84
N LYS A 300 14.76 -12.69 55.83
CA LYS A 300 14.68 -11.51 56.72
C LYS A 300 15.64 -10.36 56.34
N ASP A 301 15.03 -9.24 55.95
CA ASP A 301 15.32 -7.82 56.14
C ASP A 301 16.75 -7.26 56.36
N SER A 302 17.13 -6.29 55.51
CA SER A 302 17.37 -4.90 55.96
C SER A 302 17.61 -3.91 54.79
N VAL A 303 16.66 -3.00 54.64
CA VAL A 303 16.77 -1.54 54.39
C VAL A 303 17.95 -1.00 53.55
N ALA A 304 17.67 -0.60 52.30
CA ALA A 304 17.92 0.73 51.71
C ALA A 304 17.96 0.64 50.16
N GLY A 305 17.11 1.41 49.47
CA GLY A 305 17.21 1.56 48.01
C GLY A 305 18.51 2.26 47.59
N PRO A 306 18.89 2.20 46.29
CA PRO A 306 18.17 3.01 45.32
C PRO A 306 17.90 2.37 43.95
N ARG A 307 16.89 2.97 43.32
CA ARG A 307 16.22 2.77 42.04
C ARG A 307 17.10 2.86 40.75
N ALA A 308 18.28 2.25 40.72
CA ALA A 308 19.24 2.46 39.61
C ALA A 308 19.79 1.21 38.89
N ALA A 309 19.32 -0.01 39.19
CA ALA A 309 19.94 -1.25 38.66
C ALA A 309 19.18 -1.94 37.50
N LEU A 310 18.42 -1.18 36.68
CA LEU A 310 17.73 -1.70 35.48
C LEU A 310 18.05 -0.90 34.21
N ARG A 311 19.28 -0.39 34.11
CA ARG A 311 19.85 0.14 32.86
C ARG A 311 21.20 -0.54 32.62
N GLN A 312 21.31 -1.14 31.44
CA GLN A 312 22.53 -1.65 30.81
C GLN A 312 23.05 -3.02 31.25
N ARG A 313 22.34 -4.09 30.83
CA ARG A 313 23.06 -5.16 30.13
C ARG A 313 23.37 -4.66 28.72
N LYS A 314 24.35 -3.75 28.61
CA LYS A 314 25.09 -3.60 27.36
C LYS A 314 25.78 -4.94 27.16
N LYS A 315 25.41 -5.62 26.07
CA LYS A 315 26.20 -6.73 25.53
C LYS A 315 27.64 -6.19 25.46
N LYS A 316 28.57 -6.85 26.16
CA LYS A 316 29.99 -6.49 26.14
C LYS A 316 30.41 -6.62 24.67
N GLU A 317 30.49 -5.50 23.96
CA GLU A 317 31.05 -5.45 22.61
C GLU A 317 32.43 -6.09 22.70
N THR A 318 32.69 -7.07 21.83
CA THR A 318 34.02 -7.66 21.75
C THR A 318 35.00 -6.57 21.30
N PRO A 319 36.28 -6.64 21.69
CA PRO A 319 37.28 -5.69 21.24
C PRO A 319 37.34 -5.59 19.71
N GLU A 320 37.06 -6.68 19.01
CA GLU A 320 36.93 -6.76 17.56
C GLU A 320 35.77 -5.93 16.99
N ASP A 321 34.59 -5.97 17.62
CA ASP A 321 33.43 -5.14 17.21
C ASP A 321 33.74 -3.64 17.37
N LYS A 322 34.46 -3.28 18.44
CA LYS A 322 34.85 -1.90 18.73
C LYS A 322 35.93 -1.39 17.78
N GLU A 323 36.87 -2.26 17.42
CA GLU A 323 37.93 -1.97 16.47
C GLU A 323 37.40 -1.86 15.05
N ARG A 324 36.48 -2.73 14.63
CA ARG A 324 35.78 -2.63 13.34
C ARG A 324 34.99 -1.33 13.22
N ARG A 325 34.25 -0.96 14.26
CA ARG A 325 33.50 0.31 14.30
C ARG A 325 34.40 1.53 14.30
N ASN A 326 35.55 1.48 15.01
CA ASN A 326 36.53 2.56 14.96
C ASN A 326 37.23 2.64 13.60
N LYS A 327 37.47 1.50 12.94
CA LYS A 327 38.03 1.44 11.58
C LYS A 327 37.05 2.07 10.58
N GLU A 328 35.77 1.75 10.67
CA GLU A 328 34.69 2.37 9.87
C GLU A 328 34.55 3.89 10.11
N LEU A 329 34.79 4.36 11.34
CA LEU A 329 34.74 5.79 11.68
C LEU A 329 36.01 6.56 11.26
N LEU A 330 37.17 5.91 11.28
CA LEU A 330 38.46 6.53 10.96
C LEU A 330 38.79 6.51 9.46
N THR A 331 38.26 5.55 8.69
CA THR A 331 38.46 5.51 7.22
C THR A 331 37.53 6.44 6.44
N GLY A 332 36.86 7.39 7.12
CA GLY A 332 36.24 8.57 6.51
C GLY A 332 35.67 8.37 5.10
N GLY A 333 34.55 7.65 4.97
CA GLY A 333 33.60 7.85 3.87
C GLY A 333 34.17 7.89 2.44
N GLY A 334 35.11 7.01 2.13
CA GLY A 334 35.66 6.82 0.78
C GLY A 334 34.77 6.01 -0.17
N GLU A 335 33.50 5.78 0.18
CA GLU A 335 32.41 5.57 -0.76
C GLU A 335 31.19 6.21 -0.10
N ALA A 336 30.56 7.17 -0.78
CA ALA A 336 29.25 7.64 -0.40
C ALA A 336 28.30 6.43 -0.49
N GLY A 337 28.13 5.74 0.65
CA GLY A 337 27.21 4.64 0.79
C GLY A 337 25.86 5.04 0.20
N PRO A 338 25.20 4.14 -0.56
CA PRO A 338 23.90 4.44 -1.12
C PRO A 338 22.99 4.86 0.04
N ALA A 339 22.24 5.94 -0.18
CA ALA A 339 21.31 6.55 0.77
C ALA A 339 20.69 5.52 1.74
N ALA A 340 20.67 5.87 3.03
CA ALA A 340 20.18 5.11 4.18
C ALA A 340 18.72 4.60 4.06
N GLY A 341 18.47 3.74 3.08
CA GLY A 341 17.18 3.17 2.68
C GLY A 341 17.34 1.99 1.71
N ALA A 342 18.55 1.73 1.21
CA ALA A 342 18.87 0.49 0.51
C ALA A 342 19.60 -0.48 1.47
N VAL A 343 18.92 -0.93 2.52
CA VAL A 343 19.32 -2.20 3.16
C VAL A 343 19.22 -3.25 2.06
N ASP A 344 20.26 -4.06 1.88
CA ASP A 344 20.23 -5.10 0.86
C ASP A 344 19.13 -6.12 1.20
N LEU A 345 17.94 -5.96 0.60
CA LEU A 345 16.73 -6.74 0.89
C LEU A 345 16.80 -8.17 0.30
N THR A 346 17.97 -8.64 -0.10
CA THR A 346 18.25 -10.03 -0.48
C THR A 346 18.35 -10.90 0.77
N PHE A 347 17.22 -11.06 1.44
CA PHE A 347 17.10 -11.90 2.64
C PHE A 347 17.08 -13.39 2.28
N GLY A 348 18.22 -13.93 1.84
CA GLY A 348 18.49 -15.37 1.75
C GLY A 348 17.52 -16.22 0.91
N ALA A 349 16.57 -15.59 0.24
CA ALA A 349 15.67 -16.20 -0.72
C ALA A 349 16.26 -15.87 -2.09
N GLY A 350 16.57 -16.91 -2.87
CA GLY A 350 17.16 -16.78 -4.21
C GLY A 350 16.30 -15.94 -5.17
N PRO A 351 16.63 -15.90 -6.46
CA PRO A 351 15.81 -15.18 -7.45
C PRO A 351 14.34 -15.61 -7.34
N MET A 352 13.43 -14.64 -7.46
CA MET A 352 12.00 -14.91 -7.39
C MET A 352 11.62 -15.98 -8.42
N PRO A 353 10.91 -17.04 -8.03
CA PRO A 353 10.62 -18.14 -8.94
C PRO A 353 9.71 -17.68 -10.08
N GLU A 354 9.93 -18.21 -11.29
CA GLU A 354 9.12 -17.86 -12.48
C GLU A 354 7.71 -18.49 -12.44
N ASN A 355 7.53 -19.61 -11.72
CA ASN A 355 6.26 -20.33 -11.64
C ASN A 355 5.33 -19.71 -10.59
N LEU A 356 4.10 -19.37 -10.98
CA LEU A 356 3.09 -18.73 -10.13
C LEU A 356 2.84 -19.51 -8.83
N TRP A 357 2.65 -20.83 -8.93
CA TRP A 357 2.51 -21.70 -7.76
C TRP A 357 3.70 -21.62 -6.81
N ARG A 358 4.94 -21.52 -7.34
CA ARG A 358 6.14 -21.37 -6.52
C ARG A 358 6.23 -20.00 -5.85
N VAL A 359 5.77 -18.94 -6.52
CA VAL A 359 5.73 -17.57 -5.95
C VAL A 359 4.79 -17.50 -4.75
N VAL A 360 3.59 -18.06 -4.89
CA VAL A 360 2.59 -18.08 -3.80
C VAL A 360 3.08 -18.96 -2.64
N ASN A 361 3.77 -20.04 -2.97
CA ASN A 361 4.34 -20.99 -2.03
C ASN A 361 5.69 -20.57 -1.46
N TRP A 362 6.17 -19.39 -1.82
CA TRP A 362 7.48 -18.92 -1.43
C TRP A 362 7.48 -18.50 0.04
N GLY A 363 8.40 -19.06 0.83
CA GLY A 363 8.46 -18.84 2.26
C GLY A 363 9.87 -18.63 2.75
N HIS A 364 10.04 -17.68 3.67
CA HIS A 364 11.29 -17.44 4.36
C HIS A 364 11.46 -18.40 5.56
N ARG A 365 12.68 -18.94 5.77
CA ARG A 365 13.00 -19.89 6.87
C ARG A 365 12.62 -19.35 8.25
N LYS A 366 12.85 -18.05 8.46
CA LYS A 366 12.50 -17.32 9.69
C LYS A 366 11.44 -16.26 9.41
N PRO A 367 10.15 -16.63 9.33
CA PRO A 367 9.12 -15.72 8.84
C PRO A 367 8.89 -14.53 9.78
N VAL A 368 9.03 -14.73 11.09
CA VAL A 368 8.84 -13.65 12.09
C VAL A 368 9.92 -12.57 11.97
N GLU A 369 11.17 -12.97 11.76
CA GLU A 369 12.28 -12.01 11.56
C GLU A 369 12.13 -11.27 10.24
N ALA A 370 11.75 -11.97 9.16
CA ALA A 370 11.51 -11.38 7.85
C ALA A 370 10.40 -10.31 7.90
N ARG A 371 9.28 -10.57 8.61
CA ARG A 371 8.22 -9.56 8.82
C ARG A 371 8.74 -8.32 9.53
N LYS A 372 9.57 -8.50 10.57
CA LYS A 372 10.10 -7.38 11.34
C LYS A 372 10.98 -6.49 10.46
N LYS A 373 11.88 -7.09 9.67
CA LYS A 373 12.75 -6.34 8.75
C LYS A 373 11.98 -5.67 7.61
N ALA A 374 10.98 -6.37 7.06
CA ALA A 374 10.12 -5.79 6.03
C ALA A 374 9.29 -4.61 6.57
N ALA A 375 8.77 -4.70 7.79
CA ALA A 375 8.12 -3.59 8.46
C ALA A 375 9.08 -2.41 8.64
N GLU A 376 10.29 -2.66 9.14
CA GLU A 376 11.33 -1.62 9.26
C GLU A 376 11.63 -0.92 7.94
N ALA A 377 11.74 -1.68 6.84
CA ALA A 377 12.05 -1.15 5.51
C ALA A 377 10.95 -0.23 4.94
N VAL A 378 9.68 -0.43 5.31
CA VAL A 378 8.56 0.39 4.81
C VAL A 378 8.06 1.41 5.82
N GLN A 379 8.52 1.39 7.07
CA GLN A 379 7.99 2.23 8.14
C GLN A 379 8.08 3.72 7.83
N PHE A 380 9.23 4.18 7.33
CA PHE A 380 9.43 5.59 6.99
C PHE A 380 8.47 6.04 5.88
N ASP A 381 8.46 5.29 4.79
CA ASP A 381 7.60 5.52 3.62
C ASP A 381 6.12 5.55 4.00
N PHE A 382 5.69 4.57 4.79
CA PHE A 382 4.35 4.45 5.32
C PHE A 382 3.97 5.66 6.18
N LEU A 383 4.76 5.98 7.21
CA LEU A 383 4.43 7.07 8.13
C LEU A 383 4.45 8.44 7.46
N LEU A 384 5.37 8.67 6.51
CA LEU A 384 5.48 9.94 5.80
C LEU A 384 4.20 10.24 5.02
N ILE A 385 3.64 9.26 4.33
CA ILE A 385 2.44 9.48 3.50
C ILE A 385 1.18 9.55 4.37
N MET A 386 1.07 8.73 5.41
CA MET A 386 -0.07 8.79 6.34
C MET A 386 -0.10 10.09 7.16
N THR A 387 1.04 10.75 7.38
CA THR A 387 1.07 12.01 8.14
C THR A 387 0.86 13.24 7.25
N LYS A 388 0.99 13.12 5.93
CA LYS A 388 0.89 14.23 4.98
C LYS A 388 -0.44 15.01 5.05
N PRO A 389 -1.63 14.38 5.09
CA PRO A 389 -2.89 15.13 5.18
C PRO A 389 -3.24 15.57 6.62
N ILE A 390 -2.74 14.86 7.62
CA ILE A 390 -3.14 15.06 9.03
C ILE A 390 -2.43 16.28 9.63
N ILE A 391 -1.14 16.45 9.36
CA ILE A 391 -0.33 17.44 10.06
C ILE A 391 -0.64 18.88 9.61
N PRO A 392 -0.79 19.18 8.31
CA PRO A 392 -1.25 20.51 7.89
C PRO A 392 -2.62 20.87 8.48
N LEU A 393 -3.53 19.90 8.58
CA LEU A 393 -4.83 20.12 9.24
C LEU A 393 -4.65 20.42 10.73
N PHE A 394 -3.83 19.65 11.44
CA PHE A 394 -3.54 19.90 12.86
C PHE A 394 -2.87 21.26 13.07
N MET A 395 -1.95 21.65 12.19
CA MET A 395 -1.32 22.97 12.21
C MET A 395 -2.33 24.09 11.91
N LEU A 396 -3.25 23.90 10.96
CA LEU A 396 -4.33 24.86 10.70
C LEU A 396 -5.20 25.03 11.94
N ILE A 397 -5.63 23.94 12.56
CA ILE A 397 -6.47 23.98 13.78
C ILE A 397 -5.73 24.66 14.93
N ALA A 398 -4.44 24.36 15.11
CA ALA A 398 -3.66 24.87 16.23
C ALA A 398 -3.18 26.33 16.04
N SER A 399 -2.87 26.74 14.81
CA SER A 399 -2.22 28.03 14.51
C SER A 399 -3.07 28.99 13.68
N GLY A 400 -4.16 28.52 13.08
CA GLY A 400 -4.96 29.29 12.12
C GLY A 400 -4.27 29.54 10.77
N GLN A 401 -3.07 28.97 10.54
CA GLN A 401 -2.27 29.21 9.33
C GLN A 401 -2.03 27.94 8.54
N VAL A 402 -2.04 28.07 7.20
CA VAL A 402 -1.67 26.99 6.28
C VAL A 402 -0.15 27.00 6.10
N TRP A 403 0.50 25.95 6.58
CA TRP A 403 1.95 25.78 6.40
C TRP A 403 2.27 25.19 5.03
N ASN A 404 3.44 25.53 4.49
CA ASN A 404 3.94 24.91 3.27
C ASN A 404 4.10 23.39 3.49
N GLY A 405 3.37 22.60 2.70
CA GLY A 405 3.36 21.14 2.78
C GLY A 405 4.73 20.48 2.63
N LEU A 406 5.67 21.12 1.92
CA LEU A 406 7.04 20.63 1.78
C LEU A 406 7.81 20.80 3.09
N ILE A 407 7.76 21.98 3.71
CA ILE A 407 8.48 22.27 4.96
C ILE A 407 7.95 21.38 6.08
N SER A 408 6.63 21.26 6.20
CA SER A 408 6.03 20.34 7.16
C SER A 408 6.51 18.91 6.90
N SER A 409 6.46 18.42 5.66
CA SER A 409 6.93 17.06 5.33
C SER A 409 8.41 16.80 5.62
N LEU A 410 9.29 17.80 5.49
CA LEU A 410 10.71 17.68 5.81
C LEU A 410 10.94 17.59 7.32
N LEU A 411 10.28 18.46 8.10
CA LEU A 411 10.33 18.42 9.56
C LEU A 411 9.75 17.12 10.09
N ILE A 412 8.62 16.68 9.53
CA ILE A 412 7.99 15.39 9.81
C ILE A 412 8.95 14.26 9.46
N GLY A 413 9.52 14.26 8.25
CA GLY A 413 10.48 13.25 7.83
C GLY A 413 11.69 13.16 8.77
N HIS A 414 12.20 14.30 9.24
CA HIS A 414 13.26 14.34 10.25
C HIS A 414 12.81 13.74 11.59
N GLY A 415 11.64 14.16 12.09
CA GLY A 415 11.06 13.64 13.33
C GLY A 415 10.75 12.15 13.26
N LEU A 416 10.19 11.67 12.14
CA LEU A 416 9.90 10.26 11.89
C LEU A 416 11.18 9.41 11.92
N ARG A 417 12.28 9.89 11.32
CA ARG A 417 13.56 9.17 11.33
C ARG A 417 14.21 9.14 12.71
N ARG A 418 14.10 10.22 13.48
CA ARG A 418 14.87 10.38 14.72
C ARG A 418 14.11 9.91 15.96
N TRP A 419 12.79 10.06 15.98
CA TRP A 419 11.99 9.95 17.21
C TRP A 419 10.99 8.80 17.19
N VAL A 420 10.57 8.31 16.02
CA VAL A 420 9.59 7.24 15.97
C VAL A 420 10.29 5.88 16.16
N PRO A 421 9.96 5.12 17.21
CA PRO A 421 10.53 3.80 17.43
C PRO A 421 10.08 2.81 16.36
N GLN A 422 10.84 1.73 16.18
CA GLN A 422 10.44 0.64 15.29
C GLN A 422 9.08 0.06 15.70
N MET A 423 8.15 0.03 14.76
CA MET A 423 6.80 -0.48 14.95
C MET A 423 6.72 -1.96 14.56
N SER A 424 5.78 -2.69 15.16
CA SER A 424 5.48 -4.05 14.73
C SER A 424 4.67 -4.05 13.44
N CYS A 425 4.74 -5.14 12.69
CA CYS A 425 3.91 -5.35 11.50
C CYS A 425 2.41 -5.22 11.84
N GLU A 426 1.97 -5.76 12.98
CA GLU A 426 0.59 -5.60 13.46
C GLU A 426 0.21 -4.14 13.68
N ALA A 427 1.15 -3.32 14.17
CA ALA A 427 0.90 -1.90 14.39
C ALA A 427 0.78 -1.13 13.05
N HIS A 428 1.54 -1.52 12.01
CA HIS A 428 1.35 -0.96 10.68
C HIS A 428 -0.03 -1.23 10.12
N HIS A 429 -0.53 -2.46 10.21
CA HIS A 429 -1.87 -2.81 9.73
C HIS A 429 -2.98 -2.10 10.52
N LEU A 430 -2.81 -1.94 11.83
CA LEU A 430 -3.74 -1.15 12.65
C LEU A 430 -3.71 0.33 12.26
N LEU A 431 -2.53 0.90 12.03
CA LEU A 431 -2.41 2.26 11.51
C LEU A 431 -3.02 2.39 10.12
N CYS A 432 -2.91 1.38 9.25
CA CYS A 432 -3.58 1.38 7.94
C CYS A 432 -5.10 1.43 8.10
N ALA A 433 -5.67 0.60 8.99
CA ALA A 433 -7.11 0.62 9.26
C ALA A 433 -7.55 1.95 9.88
N PHE A 434 -6.80 2.46 10.85
CA PHE A 434 -7.07 3.76 11.45
C PHE A 434 -6.99 4.89 10.41
N PHE A 435 -6.00 4.86 9.54
CA PHE A 435 -5.86 5.85 8.49
C PHE A 435 -6.97 5.71 7.42
N GLY A 436 -7.43 4.50 7.11
CA GLY A 436 -8.62 4.33 6.26
C GLY A 436 -9.86 5.05 6.81
N VAL A 437 -10.04 5.05 8.14
CA VAL A 437 -11.08 5.86 8.81
C VAL A 437 -10.79 7.35 8.71
N ILE A 438 -9.58 7.78 9.09
CA ILE A 438 -9.21 9.20 9.12
C ILE A 438 -9.22 9.82 7.73
N HIS A 439 -8.60 9.18 6.74
CA HIS A 439 -8.52 9.64 5.36
C HIS A 439 -9.90 9.99 4.81
N THR A 440 -10.87 9.11 5.12
CA THR A 440 -12.22 9.25 4.64
C THR A 440 -13.03 10.23 5.51
N LEU A 441 -12.79 10.31 6.82
CA LEU A 441 -13.41 11.33 7.69
C LEU A 441 -12.94 12.76 7.41
N LEU A 442 -11.63 12.94 7.24
CA LEU A 442 -11.03 14.26 7.14
C LEU A 442 -11.31 14.88 5.77
N GLY A 443 -11.20 14.11 4.67
CA GLY A 443 -11.60 14.56 3.33
C GLY A 443 -11.18 15.96 2.92
N VAL A 444 -10.06 16.41 3.48
CA VAL A 444 -9.65 17.80 3.39
C VAL A 444 -9.10 18.02 1.99
N SER A 445 -9.87 18.68 1.13
CA SER A 445 -9.27 19.28 -0.07
C SER A 445 -8.42 20.47 0.37
N SER A 446 -7.24 20.64 -0.24
CA SER A 446 -6.39 21.82 0.04
C SER A 446 -7.13 23.13 -0.20
N ARG A 447 -8.06 23.14 -1.16
CA ARG A 447 -8.95 24.28 -1.44
C ARG A 447 -9.86 24.60 -0.25
N GLN A 448 -10.52 23.61 0.36
CA GLN A 448 -11.36 23.84 1.55
C GLN A 448 -10.57 24.42 2.73
N VAL A 449 -9.29 24.03 2.89
CA VAL A 449 -8.39 24.58 3.92
C VAL A 449 -8.05 26.03 3.62
N GLU A 450 -7.70 26.33 2.38
CA GLU A 450 -7.36 27.68 1.92
C GLU A 450 -8.58 28.60 1.99
N ASP A 451 -9.74 28.15 1.55
CA ASP A 451 -11.01 28.89 1.60
C ASP A 451 -11.40 29.18 3.06
N TYR A 452 -11.22 28.22 3.97
CA TYR A 452 -11.44 28.43 5.40
C TYR A 452 -10.46 29.47 5.99
N ALA A 453 -9.16 29.34 5.69
CA ALA A 453 -8.15 30.27 6.17
C ALA A 453 -8.36 31.71 5.65
N ASN A 454 -8.97 31.84 4.48
CA ASN A 454 -9.28 33.12 3.85
C ASN A 454 -10.65 33.69 4.26
N SER A 455 -11.58 32.85 4.73
CA SER A 455 -12.90 33.30 5.18
C SER A 455 -12.82 33.95 6.57
N GLN A 456 -13.05 35.26 6.65
CA GLN A 456 -13.03 35.99 7.94
C GLN A 456 -14.27 35.71 8.82
N ASP A 457 -15.35 35.15 8.26
CA ASP A 457 -16.66 35.05 8.91
C ASP A 457 -17.06 33.63 9.40
N ASN A 458 -16.37 32.56 8.98
CA ASN A 458 -16.72 31.19 9.37
C ASN A 458 -15.78 30.65 10.46
N LYS A 459 -16.30 30.50 11.68
CA LYS A 459 -15.58 29.89 12.82
C LYS A 459 -15.56 28.36 12.80
N VAL A 460 -16.14 27.73 11.78
CA VAL A 460 -16.32 26.27 11.72
C VAL A 460 -15.81 25.73 10.39
N LEU A 461 -14.91 24.75 10.45
CA LEU A 461 -14.36 24.07 9.29
C LEU A 461 -15.33 22.95 8.84
N HIS A 462 -15.92 23.13 7.66
CA HIS A 462 -16.79 22.14 7.03
C HIS A 462 -15.95 21.14 6.23
N LEU A 463 -15.90 19.90 6.70
CA LEU A 463 -15.19 18.81 6.03
C LEU A 463 -16.17 17.95 5.24
N ALA A 464 -16.08 18.02 3.91
CA ALA A 464 -16.84 17.18 3.00
C ALA A 464 -15.86 16.33 2.17
N TRP A 465 -15.74 15.05 2.51
CA TRP A 465 -14.97 14.10 1.70
C TRP A 465 -15.71 13.82 0.39
N SER A 466 -14.99 13.93 -0.72
CA SER A 466 -15.43 13.47 -2.03
C SER A 466 -14.34 12.60 -2.63
N ILE A 467 -14.76 11.61 -3.42
CA ILE A 467 -13.83 10.73 -4.10
C ILE A 467 -13.08 11.51 -5.19
N SER A 468 -11.77 11.35 -5.24
CA SER A 468 -10.89 12.16 -6.08
C SER A 468 -9.72 11.33 -6.64
N PHE A 469 -8.94 11.94 -7.53
CA PHE A 469 -7.72 11.30 -8.02
C PHE A 469 -6.71 10.99 -6.89
N LYS A 470 -6.70 11.77 -5.80
CA LYS A 470 -5.84 11.51 -4.64
C LYS A 470 -6.16 10.19 -3.94
N ASP A 471 -7.43 9.80 -3.95
CA ASP A 471 -7.89 8.52 -3.40
C ASP A 471 -7.36 7.35 -4.24
N ILE A 472 -7.33 7.49 -5.56
CA ILE A 472 -6.74 6.50 -6.47
C ILE A 472 -5.23 6.35 -6.22
N LEU A 473 -4.52 7.46 -6.08
CA LEU A 473 -3.10 7.43 -5.74
C LEU A 473 -2.86 6.78 -4.37
N SER A 474 -3.76 7.00 -3.41
CA SER A 474 -3.71 6.36 -2.10
C SER A 474 -3.91 4.84 -2.19
N ILE A 475 -4.86 4.35 -3.01
CA ILE A 475 -5.02 2.91 -3.30
C ILE A 475 -3.72 2.33 -3.86
N MET A 476 -3.18 2.97 -4.91
CA MET A 476 -1.98 2.47 -5.59
C MET A 476 -0.75 2.52 -4.69
N HIS A 477 -0.68 3.51 -3.81
CA HIS A 477 0.34 3.60 -2.79
C HIS A 477 0.26 2.44 -1.77
N MET A 478 -0.94 2.11 -1.28
CA MET A 478 -1.15 0.93 -0.43
C MET A 478 -0.73 -0.37 -1.14
N CYS A 479 -1.06 -0.50 -2.43
CA CYS A 479 -0.64 -1.64 -3.24
C CYS A 479 0.90 -1.73 -3.35
N MET A 480 1.58 -0.60 -3.51
CA MET A 480 3.04 -0.55 -3.59
C MET A 480 3.71 -0.89 -2.24
N LEU A 481 3.17 -0.38 -1.12
CA LEU A 481 3.67 -0.72 0.21
C LEU A 481 3.49 -2.21 0.53
N GLY A 482 2.28 -2.74 0.33
CA GLY A 482 1.98 -4.14 0.63
C GLY A 482 2.76 -5.12 -0.25
N SER A 483 2.91 -4.81 -1.55
CA SER A 483 3.76 -5.60 -2.44
C SER A 483 5.24 -5.52 -2.07
N THR A 484 5.73 -4.35 -1.64
CA THR A 484 7.10 -4.20 -1.11
C THR A 484 7.31 -5.05 0.13
N VAL A 485 6.39 -5.05 1.10
CA VAL A 485 6.49 -5.87 2.31
C VAL A 485 6.50 -7.36 1.94
N THR A 486 5.61 -7.77 1.04
CA THR A 486 5.52 -9.17 0.61
C THR A 486 6.79 -9.63 -0.11
N ALA A 487 7.31 -8.80 -1.02
CA ALA A 487 8.54 -9.08 -1.75
C ALA A 487 9.78 -9.06 -0.85
N ALA A 488 9.88 -8.09 0.06
CA ALA A 488 10.99 -7.98 1.02
C ALA A 488 10.98 -9.15 2.00
N ALA A 489 9.82 -9.54 2.52
CA ALA A 489 9.75 -10.61 3.50
C ALA A 489 9.87 -12.00 2.89
N SER A 490 9.69 -12.15 1.56
CA SER A 490 9.63 -13.45 0.86
C SER A 490 8.62 -14.39 1.52
N LEU A 491 7.47 -13.83 1.95
CA LEU A 491 6.47 -14.56 2.73
C LEU A 491 5.30 -15.06 1.87
N GLY A 492 5.23 -14.67 0.60
CA GLY A 492 4.30 -15.16 -0.44
C GLY A 492 2.82 -14.83 -0.22
N ASN A 493 2.36 -14.86 1.03
CA ASN A 493 0.97 -14.90 1.46
C ASN A 493 0.77 -14.18 2.80
N GLU A 494 1.15 -12.90 2.87
CA GLU A 494 0.91 -12.03 4.02
C GLU A 494 -0.44 -11.30 3.91
N PRO A 495 -1.02 -10.85 5.05
CA PRO A 495 -2.20 -10.01 5.02
C PRO A 495 -1.96 -8.75 4.19
N SER A 496 -2.92 -8.38 3.35
CA SER A 496 -2.81 -7.22 2.48
C SER A 496 -2.91 -5.90 3.27
N TYR A 497 -2.08 -4.93 2.90
CA TYR A 497 -2.16 -3.56 3.43
C TYR A 497 -3.43 -2.87 2.93
N ALA A 498 -3.77 -3.02 1.64
CA ALA A 498 -5.02 -2.53 1.07
C ALA A 498 -6.25 -3.12 1.78
N ALA A 499 -6.21 -4.40 2.17
CA ALA A 499 -7.30 -5.01 2.94
C ALA A 499 -7.44 -4.35 4.33
N SER A 500 -6.33 -4.03 4.99
CA SER A 500 -6.36 -3.37 6.30
C SER A 500 -6.85 -1.93 6.21
N PHE A 501 -6.41 -1.18 5.20
CA PHE A 501 -6.93 0.14 4.89
C PHE A 501 -8.43 0.08 4.57
N GLY A 502 -8.84 -0.86 3.72
CA GLY A 502 -10.24 -1.13 3.38
C GLY A 502 -11.10 -1.47 4.58
N ALA A 503 -10.55 -2.16 5.59
CA ALA A 503 -11.24 -2.42 6.85
C ALA A 503 -11.51 -1.13 7.64
N GLY A 504 -10.61 -0.14 7.52
CA GLY A 504 -10.80 1.21 8.02
C GLY A 504 -11.94 1.95 7.36
N ILE A 505 -11.98 1.93 6.02
CA ILE A 505 -13.08 2.52 5.25
C ILE A 505 -14.41 1.85 5.65
N ALA A 506 -14.43 0.52 5.70
CA ALA A 506 -15.59 -0.27 6.14
C ALA A 506 -16.03 0.10 7.57
N LEU A 507 -15.08 0.34 8.48
CA LEU A 507 -15.38 0.79 9.83
C LEU A 507 -16.04 2.18 9.82
N ARG A 508 -15.57 3.12 8.99
CA ARG A 508 -16.24 4.43 8.83
C ARG A 508 -17.66 4.26 8.30
N ILE A 509 -17.84 3.45 7.26
CA ILE A 509 -19.16 3.12 6.71
C ILE A 509 -20.05 2.58 7.84
N ALA A 510 -19.54 1.64 8.63
CA ALA A 510 -20.28 1.04 9.73
C ALA A 510 -20.62 2.02 10.87
N ILE A 511 -19.73 2.97 11.20
CA ILE A 511 -19.96 4.01 12.23
C ILE A 511 -21.02 5.01 11.78
N ALA A 512 -20.99 5.38 10.50
CA ALA A 512 -21.95 6.31 9.90
C ALA A 512 -23.30 5.65 9.61
N GLN A 513 -23.37 4.31 9.52
CA GLN A 513 -24.60 3.57 9.39
C GLN A 513 -25.30 3.36 10.74
N ASP A 514 -26.47 3.99 10.89
CA ASP A 514 -27.29 3.83 12.09
C ASP A 514 -27.83 2.40 12.31
N SER A 515 -27.86 1.58 11.26
CA SER A 515 -28.21 0.14 11.35
C SER A 515 -27.25 -0.66 12.25
N ILE A 516 -26.02 -0.16 12.46
CA ILE A 516 -25.02 -0.75 13.36
C ILE A 516 -24.94 0.03 14.69
N ARG A 517 -25.53 1.23 14.78
CA ARG A 517 -25.70 1.98 16.05
C ARG A 517 -26.61 1.27 17.07
N GLY A 518 -27.35 0.24 16.65
CA GLY A 518 -28.01 -0.69 17.56
C GLY A 518 -27.03 -1.42 18.49
N PHE A 519 -25.75 -1.52 18.13
CA PHE A 519 -24.69 -1.91 19.07
C PHE A 519 -24.25 -0.68 19.86
N GLY A 520 -24.59 -0.64 21.16
CA GLY A 520 -24.36 0.52 22.03
C GLY A 520 -22.93 1.05 22.06
N ILE A 521 -21.92 0.23 21.77
CA ILE A 521 -20.51 0.64 21.73
C ILE A 521 -20.24 1.53 20.50
N ILE A 522 -20.75 1.16 19.33
CA ILE A 522 -20.44 1.86 18.07
C ILE A 522 -21.15 3.22 18.03
N SER A 523 -22.38 3.29 18.52
CA SER A 523 -23.12 4.56 18.66
C SER A 523 -22.47 5.51 19.66
N THR A 524 -21.96 4.98 20.78
CA THR A 524 -21.22 5.78 21.77
C THR A 524 -19.94 6.34 21.14
N VAL A 525 -19.14 5.52 20.46
CA VAL A 525 -17.91 5.97 19.81
C VAL A 525 -18.18 7.02 18.73
N GLY A 526 -19.17 6.80 17.87
CA GLY A 526 -19.54 7.76 16.83
C GLY A 526 -19.97 9.11 17.40
N ARG A 527 -20.83 9.11 18.43
CA ARG A 527 -21.29 10.33 19.11
C ARG A 527 -20.16 11.05 19.83
N SER A 528 -19.29 10.30 20.54
CA SER A 528 -18.12 10.88 21.19
C SER A 528 -17.17 11.52 20.19
N MET A 529 -16.96 10.88 19.04
CA MET A 529 -16.12 11.43 17.96
C MET A 529 -16.71 12.70 17.37
N GLU A 530 -18.02 12.72 17.10
CA GLU A 530 -18.70 13.91 16.59
C GLU A 530 -18.65 15.07 17.59
N VAL A 531 -18.92 14.81 18.87
CA VAL A 531 -18.80 15.82 19.94
C VAL A 531 -17.37 16.35 20.04
N TRP A 532 -16.38 15.46 19.96
CA TRP A 532 -14.96 15.85 19.99
C TRP A 532 -14.58 16.71 18.78
N LEU A 533 -14.98 16.34 17.56
CA LEU A 533 -14.72 17.14 16.36
C LEU A 533 -15.40 18.52 16.42
N ARG A 534 -16.66 18.57 16.87
CA ARG A 534 -17.37 19.84 17.06
C ARG A 534 -16.67 20.73 18.11
N SER A 535 -16.11 20.14 19.16
CA SER A 535 -15.33 20.89 20.16
C SER A 535 -14.05 21.51 19.60
N LEU A 536 -13.53 20.96 18.49
CA LEU A 536 -12.40 21.49 17.74
C LEU A 536 -12.81 22.48 16.63
N GLY A 537 -14.10 22.85 16.54
CA GLY A 537 -14.61 23.71 15.48
C GLY A 537 -14.73 23.01 14.13
N ILE A 538 -14.81 21.67 14.10
CA ILE A 538 -14.91 20.87 12.88
C ILE A 538 -16.32 20.30 12.77
N VAL A 539 -16.98 20.51 11.62
CA VAL A 539 -18.25 19.90 11.28
C VAL A 539 -18.06 19.02 10.05
N LEU A 540 -18.49 17.76 10.15
CA LEU A 540 -18.50 16.82 9.03
C LEU A 540 -19.73 17.09 8.18
N ASP A 541 -19.54 17.72 7.03
CA ASP A 541 -20.63 18.05 6.11
C ASP A 541 -20.93 16.86 5.18
N ALA A 542 -22.20 16.66 4.85
CA ALA A 542 -22.67 15.59 3.95
C ALA A 542 -22.26 14.14 4.32
N ALA A 543 -21.89 13.85 5.58
CA ALA A 543 -21.39 12.52 5.99
C ALA A 543 -22.33 11.34 5.63
N GLU A 544 -23.63 11.60 5.52
CA GLU A 544 -24.62 10.58 5.20
C GLU A 544 -24.80 10.36 3.70
N ASP A 545 -24.68 11.41 2.87
CA ASP A 545 -24.76 11.30 1.41
C ASP A 545 -23.62 10.44 0.85
N VAL A 546 -22.46 10.52 1.49
CA VAL A 546 -21.25 9.79 1.11
C VAL A 546 -21.36 8.29 1.46
N VAL A 547 -22.15 7.94 2.49
CA VAL A 547 -22.23 6.58 3.08
C VAL A 547 -23.53 5.85 2.69
N ALA A 548 -24.41 6.50 1.94
CA ALA A 548 -25.68 5.92 1.51
C ALA A 548 -25.47 4.76 0.52
N TYR A 549 -25.65 3.53 1.00
CA TYR A 549 -25.55 2.30 0.21
C TYR A 549 -26.93 1.75 -0.14
N SER A 550 -27.02 1.09 -1.29
CA SER A 550 -28.20 0.30 -1.67
C SER A 550 -28.16 -1.10 -1.05
N GLY A 551 -29.30 -1.57 -0.57
CA GLY A 551 -29.46 -2.90 0.02
C GLY A 551 -30.70 -3.03 0.89
N GLY A 552 -31.17 -4.25 1.12
CA GLY A 552 -32.31 -4.54 2.00
C GLY A 552 -33.65 -4.03 1.46
N GLY A 553 -33.79 -3.90 0.14
CA GLY A 553 -34.97 -3.43 -0.57
C GLY A 553 -34.95 -1.94 -0.90
N ILE A 554 -33.88 -1.20 -0.58
CA ILE A 554 -33.74 0.23 -0.84
C ILE A 554 -32.68 0.45 -1.91
N GLY A 555 -33.05 1.10 -3.01
CA GLY A 555 -32.17 1.26 -4.17
C GLY A 555 -31.99 0.00 -5.02
N ASP A 556 -32.33 -1.19 -4.51
CA ASP A 556 -32.10 -2.49 -5.17
C ASP A 556 -32.91 -2.70 -6.46
N CYS A 557 -33.96 -1.91 -6.69
CA CYS A 557 -34.83 -2.08 -7.86
C CYS A 557 -34.26 -1.47 -9.14
N GLY A 558 -33.25 -0.61 -9.07
CA GLY A 558 -32.68 0.12 -10.22
C GLY A 558 -31.22 0.51 -10.00
N GLY A 559 -30.59 1.15 -10.99
CA GLY A 559 -29.27 1.73 -10.78
C GLY A 559 -28.10 0.75 -10.79
N GLY A 560 -26.89 1.31 -10.70
CA GLY A 560 -25.64 0.61 -10.50
C GLY A 560 -24.78 0.45 -11.76
N PRO A 561 -23.44 0.46 -11.59
CA PRO A 561 -22.49 0.35 -12.70
C PRO A 561 -22.60 -0.99 -13.43
N LEU A 562 -22.93 -2.08 -12.73
CA LEU A 562 -23.06 -3.39 -13.35
C LEU A 562 -24.30 -3.50 -14.26
N ARG A 563 -25.41 -2.83 -13.95
CA ARG A 563 -26.57 -2.75 -14.87
C ARG A 563 -26.24 -1.95 -16.10
N MET A 564 -25.51 -0.86 -15.93
CA MET A 564 -25.03 -0.06 -17.06
C MET A 564 -24.13 -0.89 -17.99
N LEU A 565 -23.25 -1.74 -17.44
CA LEU A 565 -22.31 -2.53 -18.24
C LEU A 565 -22.95 -3.79 -18.87
N PHE A 566 -23.74 -4.54 -18.11
CA PHE A 566 -24.21 -5.88 -18.50
C PHE A 566 -25.72 -5.96 -18.77
N GLY A 567 -26.48 -4.90 -18.49
CA GLY A 567 -27.95 -4.90 -18.59
C GLY A 567 -28.63 -5.66 -17.44
N GLU A 568 -29.97 -5.56 -17.33
CA GLU A 568 -30.72 -6.07 -16.17
C GLU A 568 -30.55 -7.58 -15.94
N GLY A 569 -30.48 -8.40 -17.00
CA GLY A 569 -30.43 -9.86 -16.89
C GLY A 569 -29.11 -10.41 -16.36
N GLN A 570 -27.99 -9.92 -16.89
CA GLN A 570 -26.66 -10.45 -16.56
C GLN A 570 -26.02 -9.75 -15.35
N ALA A 571 -26.43 -8.51 -15.04
CA ALA A 571 -25.80 -7.73 -13.99
C ALA A 571 -25.90 -8.35 -12.60
N ARG A 572 -26.98 -9.09 -12.30
CA ARG A 572 -27.12 -9.82 -11.02
C ARG A 572 -26.05 -10.90 -10.87
N TRP A 573 -25.82 -11.70 -11.91
CA TRP A 573 -24.80 -12.75 -11.89
C TRP A 573 -23.39 -12.17 -11.88
N ALA A 574 -23.16 -11.11 -12.65
CA ALA A 574 -21.90 -10.36 -12.62
C ALA A 574 -21.61 -9.81 -11.22
N ALA A 575 -22.62 -9.25 -10.54
CA ALA A 575 -22.50 -8.76 -9.17
C ALA A 575 -22.14 -9.86 -8.18
N VAL A 576 -22.82 -11.01 -8.24
CA VAL A 576 -22.52 -12.15 -7.36
C VAL A 576 -21.11 -12.68 -7.61
N ALA A 577 -20.72 -12.86 -8.87
CA ALA A 577 -19.38 -13.34 -9.23
C ALA A 577 -18.28 -12.35 -8.79
N LEU A 578 -18.46 -11.07 -9.08
CA LEU A 578 -17.52 -10.01 -8.67
C LEU A 578 -17.43 -9.91 -7.14
N LYS A 579 -18.57 -10.00 -6.44
CA LYS A 579 -18.62 -9.97 -4.98
C LYS A 579 -17.87 -11.15 -4.38
N ALA A 580 -18.14 -12.37 -4.85
CA ALA A 580 -17.45 -13.57 -4.39
C ALA A 580 -15.93 -13.45 -4.61
N TRP A 581 -15.51 -12.96 -5.77
CA TRP A 581 -14.10 -12.77 -6.11
C TRP A 581 -13.42 -11.68 -5.26
N LEU A 582 -14.06 -10.52 -5.07
CA LEU A 582 -13.56 -9.43 -4.23
C LEU A 582 -13.47 -9.79 -2.74
N MET A 583 -14.27 -10.75 -2.27
CA MET A 583 -14.22 -11.23 -0.89
C MET A 583 -13.04 -12.15 -0.59
N LEU A 584 -12.42 -12.77 -1.60
CA LEU A 584 -11.39 -13.80 -1.41
C LEU A 584 -10.19 -13.28 -0.59
N LEU A 585 -9.59 -12.16 -0.99
CA LEU A 585 -8.40 -11.62 -0.34
C LEU A 585 -8.68 -10.99 1.04
N PRO A 586 -9.75 -10.21 1.24
CA PRO A 586 -10.15 -9.78 2.58
C PRO A 586 -10.48 -10.95 3.52
N ALA A 587 -11.13 -12.01 3.02
CA ALA A 587 -11.41 -13.21 3.80
C ALA A 587 -10.13 -13.92 4.21
N LEU A 588 -9.20 -14.06 3.27
CA LEU A 588 -7.87 -14.59 3.54
C LEU A 588 -7.13 -13.76 4.60
N ALA A 589 -7.12 -12.43 4.49
CA ALA A 589 -6.49 -11.56 5.47
C ALA A 589 -7.13 -11.71 6.87
N ALA A 590 -8.46 -11.78 6.95
CA ALA A 590 -9.19 -12.02 8.19
C ALA A 590 -8.81 -13.38 8.81
N MET A 591 -8.77 -14.45 8.01
CA MET A 591 -8.37 -15.79 8.46
C MET A 591 -6.92 -15.83 8.94
N GLN A 592 -6.00 -15.15 8.25
CA GLN A 592 -4.60 -15.05 8.65
C GLN A 592 -4.46 -14.33 10.00
N TRP A 593 -5.20 -13.24 10.22
CA TRP A 593 -5.22 -12.56 11.53
C TRP A 593 -5.86 -13.41 12.62
N LEU A 594 -6.94 -14.13 12.31
CA LEU A 594 -7.58 -15.06 13.24
C LEU A 594 -6.61 -16.17 13.66
N GLN A 595 -5.95 -16.83 12.70
CA GLN A 595 -4.96 -17.87 12.98
C GLN A 595 -3.82 -17.33 13.86
N ARG A 596 -3.31 -16.14 13.57
CA ARG A 596 -2.26 -15.47 14.37
C ARG A 596 -2.73 -15.12 15.78
N THR A 597 -4.02 -14.81 15.94
CA THR A 597 -4.67 -14.53 17.23
C THR A 597 -4.79 -15.82 18.05
N LEU A 598 -5.31 -16.89 17.45
CA LEU A 598 -5.44 -18.20 18.10
C LEU A 598 -4.08 -18.75 18.54
N HIS A 599 -3.06 -18.65 17.67
CA HIS A 599 -1.69 -19.08 18.00
C HIS A 599 -1.06 -18.22 19.11
N ALA A 600 -1.33 -16.92 19.14
CA ALA A 600 -0.91 -16.07 20.25
C ALA A 600 -1.64 -16.45 21.56
N GLY A 601 -2.94 -16.75 21.46
CA GLY A 601 -3.81 -17.13 22.57
C GLY A 601 -3.31 -18.38 23.30
N ARG A 602 -2.95 -19.42 22.55
CA ARG A 602 -2.36 -20.67 23.10
C ARG A 602 -1.03 -20.44 23.83
N ASN A 603 -0.35 -19.34 23.55
CA ASN A 603 0.97 -18.99 24.09
C ASN A 603 0.92 -17.86 25.13
N MET A 604 -0.27 -17.52 25.65
CA MET A 604 -0.48 -16.47 26.65
C MET A 604 -0.08 -16.93 28.05
N GLY A 605 1.19 -16.69 28.42
CA GLY A 605 1.69 -16.87 29.79
C GLY A 605 2.55 -15.71 30.31
N LYS A 606 2.76 -14.64 29.51
CA LYS A 606 3.63 -13.51 29.87
C LYS A 606 2.95 -12.18 29.54
N ARG A 607 2.98 -11.22 30.48
CA ARG A 607 2.32 -9.89 30.40
C ARG A 607 2.63 -9.10 29.11
N PHE A 608 3.81 -9.29 28.51
CA PHE A 608 4.20 -8.59 27.28
C PHE A 608 3.60 -9.14 25.97
N LYS A 609 2.81 -10.22 26.02
CA LYS A 609 2.14 -10.78 24.83
C LYS A 609 0.69 -10.28 24.64
N LEU A 610 0.09 -9.69 25.68
CA LEU A 610 -1.32 -9.28 25.65
C LEU A 610 -1.58 -8.20 24.59
N LEU A 611 -0.72 -7.19 24.49
CA LEU A 611 -0.89 -6.12 23.50
C LEU A 611 -0.94 -6.67 22.07
N ARG A 612 0.01 -7.54 21.70
CA ARG A 612 0.03 -8.15 20.35
C ARG A 612 -1.17 -9.05 20.11
N PHE A 613 -1.63 -9.76 21.13
CA PHE A 613 -2.86 -10.55 21.06
C PHE A 613 -4.07 -9.65 20.75
N VAL A 614 -4.23 -8.56 21.50
CA VAL A 614 -5.31 -7.58 21.29
C VAL A 614 -5.23 -6.97 19.89
N GLN A 615 -4.04 -6.55 19.45
CA GLN A 615 -3.85 -5.98 18.11
C GLN A 615 -4.32 -6.95 17.00
N ARG A 616 -3.95 -8.23 17.10
CA ARG A 616 -4.35 -9.26 16.12
C ARG A 616 -5.85 -9.57 16.19
N ALA A 617 -6.41 -9.60 17.39
CA ALA A 617 -7.84 -9.81 17.60
C ALA A 617 -8.66 -8.66 16.97
N VAL A 618 -8.21 -7.41 17.16
CA VAL A 618 -8.83 -6.24 16.53
C VAL A 618 -8.75 -6.32 15.01
N LEU A 619 -7.57 -6.63 14.44
CA LEU A 619 -7.42 -6.79 12.99
C LEU A 619 -8.31 -7.90 12.42
N SER A 620 -8.42 -9.03 13.14
CA SER A 620 -9.33 -10.12 12.77
C SER A 620 -10.79 -9.67 12.81
N ALA A 621 -11.20 -8.94 13.86
CA ALA A 621 -12.56 -8.45 14.00
C ALA A 621 -12.92 -7.42 12.92
N LEU A 622 -11.99 -6.50 12.59
CA LEU A 622 -12.14 -5.53 11.51
C LEU A 622 -12.28 -6.22 10.15
N GLY A 623 -11.46 -7.23 9.87
CA GLY A 623 -11.57 -8.03 8.64
C GLY A 623 -12.91 -8.77 8.53
N ILE A 624 -13.39 -9.37 9.62
CA ILE A 624 -14.71 -10.02 9.65
C ILE A 624 -15.83 -8.99 9.46
N GLY A 625 -15.75 -7.84 10.14
CA GLY A 625 -16.70 -6.74 9.98
C GLY A 625 -16.77 -6.24 8.55
N GLN A 626 -15.63 -6.07 7.89
CA GLN A 626 -15.53 -5.72 6.47
C GLN A 626 -16.24 -6.74 5.59
N LEU A 627 -16.08 -8.05 5.83
CA LEU A 627 -16.75 -9.11 5.06
C LEU A 627 -18.26 -9.11 5.27
N ILE A 628 -18.73 -8.93 6.51
CA ILE A 628 -20.17 -8.88 6.83
C ILE A 628 -20.81 -7.68 6.14
N LEU A 629 -20.17 -6.50 6.24
CA LEU A 629 -20.65 -5.29 5.60
C LEU A 629 -20.71 -5.48 4.07
N PHE A 630 -19.67 -6.06 3.48
CA PHE A 630 -19.62 -6.24 2.03
C PHE A 630 -20.66 -7.26 1.57
N GLY A 631 -20.85 -8.32 2.37
CA GLY A 631 -21.91 -9.31 2.21
C GLY A 631 -23.32 -8.71 2.15
N ARG A 632 -23.56 -7.58 2.85
CA ARG A 632 -24.87 -6.90 2.87
C ARG A 632 -25.06 -5.84 1.79
N MET A 633 -23.98 -5.33 1.21
CA MET A 633 -24.04 -4.30 0.17
C MET A 633 -24.43 -4.89 -1.19
N GLU A 634 -25.28 -4.20 -1.94
CA GLU A 634 -25.60 -4.57 -3.32
C GLU A 634 -24.68 -3.86 -4.33
N LEU A 635 -23.85 -4.64 -5.04
CA LEU A 635 -22.97 -4.11 -6.09
C LEU A 635 -23.76 -3.71 -7.36
N ASN A 636 -24.97 -4.23 -7.51
CA ASN A 636 -25.83 -4.01 -8.67
C ASN A 636 -26.81 -2.84 -8.50
N ALA A 637 -26.43 -1.85 -7.69
CA ALA A 637 -27.25 -0.70 -7.35
C ALA A 637 -26.35 0.54 -7.16
N SER A 638 -26.97 1.72 -7.09
CA SER A 638 -26.25 2.98 -6.88
C SER A 638 -25.79 3.09 -5.44
N ASN A 639 -24.48 3.21 -5.20
CA ASN A 639 -23.90 3.31 -3.87
C ASN A 639 -23.22 4.66 -3.63
N GLY A 640 -22.97 4.97 -2.36
CA GLY A 640 -22.27 6.16 -1.89
C GLY A 640 -20.88 6.29 -2.50
N ALA A 641 -20.35 7.52 -2.56
CA ALA A 641 -18.97 7.72 -3.00
C ALA A 641 -17.96 6.96 -2.11
N LEU A 642 -18.26 6.79 -0.81
CA LEU A 642 -17.39 6.02 0.10
C LEU A 642 -17.43 4.53 -0.20
N ASP A 643 -18.60 3.99 -0.51
CA ASP A 643 -18.77 2.59 -0.90
C ASP A 643 -18.03 2.30 -2.22
N ASN A 644 -18.12 3.22 -3.18
CA ASN A 644 -17.39 3.12 -4.45
C ASN A 644 -15.88 3.15 -4.25
N PHE A 645 -15.39 4.03 -3.37
CA PHE A 645 -13.97 4.05 -2.98
C PHE A 645 -13.55 2.75 -2.27
N TRP A 646 -14.41 2.23 -1.40
CA TRP A 646 -14.17 0.98 -0.73
C TRP A 646 -14.08 -0.20 -1.71
N ILE A 647 -15.00 -0.30 -2.68
CA ILE A 647 -14.95 -1.29 -3.75
C ILE A 647 -13.64 -1.16 -4.55
N ALA A 648 -13.23 0.06 -4.88
CA ALA A 648 -11.93 0.30 -5.53
C ALA A 648 -10.76 -0.18 -4.66
N MET A 649 -10.81 0.02 -3.34
CA MET A 649 -9.81 -0.52 -2.41
C MET A 649 -9.79 -2.06 -2.36
N LEU A 650 -10.95 -2.72 -2.49
CA LEU A 650 -11.03 -4.18 -2.59
C LEU A 650 -10.39 -4.70 -3.87
N ILE A 651 -10.60 -4.01 -5.00
CA ILE A 651 -9.87 -4.28 -6.24
C ILE A 651 -8.36 -4.01 -6.02
N GLY A 652 -8.02 -2.99 -5.24
CA GLY A 652 -6.66 -2.70 -4.78
C GLY A 652 -6.00 -3.88 -4.08
N CYS A 653 -6.74 -4.69 -3.31
CA CYS A 653 -6.20 -5.91 -2.70
C CYS A 653 -5.70 -6.90 -3.77
N VAL A 654 -6.42 -7.00 -4.89
CA VAL A 654 -6.04 -7.86 -6.01
C VAL A 654 -4.84 -7.28 -6.77
N VAL A 655 -4.82 -5.96 -6.98
CA VAL A 655 -3.66 -5.28 -7.58
C VAL A 655 -2.42 -5.43 -6.70
N GLU A 656 -2.52 -5.29 -5.38
CA GLU A 656 -1.44 -5.56 -4.43
C GLU A 656 -0.96 -7.00 -4.54
N SER A 657 -1.89 -7.96 -4.60
CA SER A 657 -1.57 -9.37 -4.79
C SER A 657 -0.84 -9.62 -6.10
N LEU A 658 -1.27 -9.00 -7.20
CA LEU A 658 -0.60 -9.07 -8.48
C LEU A 658 0.79 -8.43 -8.42
N LEU A 659 0.91 -7.22 -7.88
CA LEU A 659 2.19 -6.52 -7.74
C LEU A 659 3.19 -7.31 -6.89
N SER A 660 2.72 -8.04 -5.88
CA SER A 660 3.60 -8.87 -5.05
C SER A 660 4.20 -10.09 -5.75
N THR A 661 3.73 -10.44 -6.96
CA THR A 661 4.37 -11.45 -7.82
C THR A 661 5.45 -10.86 -8.72
N PHE A 662 5.79 -9.58 -8.57
CA PHE A 662 6.88 -8.93 -9.29
C PHE A 662 8.02 -8.57 -8.35
N ASP A 663 9.22 -8.49 -8.91
CA ASP A 663 10.37 -7.99 -8.17
C ASP A 663 10.36 -6.45 -8.10
N ILE A 664 9.65 -5.93 -7.10
CA ILE A 664 9.54 -4.48 -6.81
C ILE A 664 10.70 -4.01 -5.91
N ARG A 665 11.59 -4.93 -5.48
CA ARG A 665 12.58 -4.68 -4.42
C ARG A 665 13.62 -3.62 -4.79
N ARG A 666 13.97 -3.48 -6.08
CA ARG A 666 15.11 -2.66 -6.50
C ARG A 666 14.76 -1.73 -7.67
N GLY A 667 15.28 -0.52 -7.59
CA GLY A 667 15.56 0.30 -8.77
C GLY A 667 15.13 1.77 -8.69
N PRO A 668 15.73 2.61 -9.55
CA PRO A 668 15.36 4.02 -9.74
C PRO A 668 13.85 4.22 -9.88
N VAL A 669 13.21 3.34 -10.66
CA VAL A 669 11.79 3.44 -11.01
C VAL A 669 10.90 3.44 -9.77
N ARG A 670 11.19 2.60 -8.77
CA ARG A 670 10.42 2.59 -7.51
C ARG A 670 10.57 3.90 -6.75
N GLN A 671 11.80 4.41 -6.63
CA GLN A 671 12.05 5.66 -5.92
C GLN A 671 11.37 6.85 -6.62
N ILE A 672 11.40 6.87 -7.96
CA ILE A 672 10.71 7.88 -8.77
C ILE A 672 9.21 7.79 -8.57
N LEU A 673 8.61 6.61 -8.69
CA LEU A 673 7.17 6.44 -8.52
C LEU A 673 6.71 6.78 -7.12
N PHE A 674 7.48 6.39 -6.10
CA PHE A 674 7.21 6.77 -4.71
C PHE A 674 7.25 8.28 -4.54
N LEU A 675 8.24 8.95 -5.12
CA LEU A 675 8.35 10.40 -5.07
C LEU A 675 7.20 11.09 -5.81
N ILE A 676 6.80 10.58 -6.98
CA ILE A 676 5.65 11.10 -7.74
C ILE A 676 4.38 10.94 -6.91
N LEU A 677 4.14 9.77 -6.33
CA LEU A 677 3.01 9.53 -5.43
C LEU A 677 3.03 10.50 -4.24
N PHE A 678 4.20 10.63 -3.61
CA PHE A 678 4.38 11.54 -2.49
C PHE A 678 4.13 13.00 -2.87
N LEU A 679 4.46 13.44 -4.08
CA LEU A 679 4.16 14.80 -4.54
C LEU A 679 2.68 15.01 -4.83
N MET A 680 2.03 14.01 -5.43
CA MET A 680 0.68 14.14 -5.99
C MET A 680 -0.46 13.90 -4.98
N ILE A 681 -0.22 13.11 -3.93
CA ILE A 681 -1.15 12.90 -2.79
C ILE A 681 -1.13 14.15 -1.91
#